data_AF-A0A2M7LAD3-F1
#
_entry.id   AF-A0A2M7LAD3-F1
#
_cell.length_a   1.000
_cell.length_b   1.000
_cell.length_c   1.000
_cell.angle_alpha   90.00
_cell.angle_beta   90.00
_cell.angle_gamma   90.00
#
_symmetry.space_group_name_H-M   'P 1'
#
loop_
_entity.id
_entity.type
_entity.pdbx_description
1 polymer ?
#
loop_
_entity_poly.entity_id
_entity_poly.type
_entity_poly.pdbx_seq_one_letter_code
_entity_poly.pdbx_strand_id
1 'polypeptide(L)'
;MLWIFLVLLLFTLLFLLARAHISLKPWLGMLTVADVALMLTGMSVAVGVLILCAVIAAFVFFTVEEIRLKWISGPLKAYIRKSLPPMSDTEKAAIEAGTVWWDGELFGGNPDFSRLLATPKPVLSEEERAFLDGPTEQLCSMLDDWQINHELRDLPADVWTFIRSHRFFAMVIPKRYGGLEFSAHAHSCVLQKIASRSAAAVVTVMVPNSLGPAELLLAYGTDAQKDHYLPRLAAGDEVPCFALTGPMAGSDASAIPDTGIVCRGRFDGEEVLGLRLNWEKRYITLGPVATVLGLAFHVYDPEHLLGEQEDLGITCALIPTDMAGIEIGRRHDPLNIAFMNGPNSGRDVFIPMDCVIGGEAMIGKGWRMLVERLSIGRGISLPSLSVAAGKMCADSTGAYARLRKQFHTSIGRFEGVEEALARIAGLTYLMDAGERLTVSALDAGEKPAVVTAIAKRYLTEAMRQVVDDAMDVHGGRGICMGPSNYLGRLYQSIPVAITVEGANILTRSLMIFGQGAMRCHPYLQEEIASATAEGDGALERFDTALMAHMSYTIANAARAVLYGLAGPLFAPAPVAGPSARYYRQIARYSAATSAMADLALMTLGGALKRKEAISGRFADAMAWMYLCSAVLKRFEDDGRPRADEPLMHWACQYSLYQVEQALDGVIRNFPVRPIAWKMRVWAFPLGRRASLPDDKLMHQLAGMLIEPSATRKRLVSGIYDGDSESATGRLHHAMRLTIHIEPIERKLKEHGQIHRPDQDYGAWLSGLVGAGILNQKESDLLTEARAAILHAVMVDDFAADAFSRQAEANRPV
;
A
#
# COMPACT_ATOMS: atom_id res chain seq x y z
N MET A 1 5.60 18.25 50.35
CA MET A 1 6.04 19.27 49.37
C MET A 1 7.22 18.78 48.52
N LEU A 2 8.23 18.10 49.10
CA LEU A 2 9.42 17.61 48.38
C LEU A 2 9.13 16.77 47.13
N TRP A 3 8.16 15.83 47.21
CA TRP A 3 7.80 14.97 46.08
C TRP A 3 7.20 15.74 44.89
N ILE A 4 6.48 16.85 45.15
CA ILE A 4 5.90 17.71 44.11
C ILE A 4 7.02 18.44 43.37
N PHE A 5 7.99 18.98 44.10
CA PHE A 5 9.18 19.60 43.50
C PHE A 5 9.95 18.60 42.64
N LEU A 6 10.11 17.36 43.10
CA LEU A 6 10.78 16.30 42.36
C LEU A 6 10.06 15.91 41.06
N VAL A 7 8.74 15.80 41.12
CA VAL A 7 7.91 15.53 39.94
C VAL A 7 8.02 16.70 38.95
N LEU A 8 7.94 17.94 39.42
CA LEU A 8 8.09 19.13 38.58
C LEU A 8 9.47 19.22 37.94
N LEU A 9 10.54 18.92 38.69
CA LEU A 9 11.91 18.89 38.17
C LEU A 9 12.07 17.81 37.10
N LEU A 10 11.57 16.60 37.35
CA LEU A 10 11.61 15.50 36.38
C LEU A 10 10.83 15.83 35.10
N PHE A 11 9.62 16.39 35.22
CA PHE A 11 8.83 16.84 34.08
C PHE A 11 9.51 17.97 33.30
N THR A 12 10.16 18.91 34.00
CA THR A 12 10.91 20.01 33.37
C THR A 12 12.11 19.46 32.61
N LEU A 13 12.86 18.52 33.19
CA LEU A 13 13.99 17.85 32.53
C LEU A 13 13.53 17.04 31.31
N LEU A 14 12.44 16.26 31.43
CA LEU A 14 11.85 15.54 30.31
C LEU A 14 11.36 16.48 29.21
N PHE A 15 10.76 17.62 29.58
CA PHE A 15 10.33 18.65 28.64
C PHE A 15 11.50 19.27 27.89
N LEU A 16 12.57 19.66 28.59
CA LEU A 16 13.78 20.21 27.98
C LEU A 16 14.45 19.19 27.05
N LEU A 17 14.56 17.93 27.47
CA LEU A 17 15.05 16.83 26.63
C LEU A 17 14.21 16.58 25.38
N ALA A 18 12.89 16.71 25.51
CA ALA A 18 11.96 16.49 24.42
C ALA A 18 11.99 17.62 23.38
N ARG A 19 12.20 18.88 23.82
CA ARG A 19 12.06 20.09 23.01
C ARG A 19 13.36 20.67 22.47
N ALA A 20 14.47 20.49 23.17
CA ALA A 20 15.71 21.16 22.81
C ALA A 20 16.75 20.14 22.35
N HIS A 21 17.39 20.40 21.20
CA HIS A 21 18.56 19.67 20.68
C HIS A 21 19.80 19.98 21.53
N ILE A 22 19.68 19.80 22.85
CA ILE A 22 20.73 20.10 23.80
C ILE A 22 21.77 19.00 23.67
N SER A 23 23.02 19.38 23.41
CA SER A 23 24.13 18.43 23.40
C SER A 23 24.27 17.77 24.78
N LEU A 24 24.94 16.62 24.83
CA LEU A 24 25.08 15.85 26.07
C LEU A 24 25.71 16.65 27.24
N LYS A 25 26.50 17.69 26.93
CA LYS A 25 27.21 18.56 27.90
C LYS A 25 26.24 19.33 28.83
N PRO A 26 25.34 20.20 28.34
CA PRO A 26 24.37 20.88 29.21
C PRO A 26 23.42 19.92 29.92
N TRP A 27 23.14 18.74 29.36
CA TRP A 27 22.30 17.73 30.03
C TRP A 27 22.93 17.19 31.31
N LEU A 28 24.20 16.79 31.25
CA LEU A 28 24.95 16.34 32.42
C LEU A 28 25.13 17.48 33.44
N GLY A 29 25.25 18.72 32.97
CA GLY A 29 25.21 19.91 33.83
C GLY A 29 23.87 20.05 34.57
N MET A 30 22.74 19.88 33.88
CA MET A 30 21.41 19.93 34.50
C MET A 30 21.20 18.79 35.50
N LEU A 31 21.65 17.57 35.20
CA LEU A 31 21.61 16.45 36.14
C LEU A 31 22.43 16.73 37.39
N THR A 32 23.61 17.33 37.23
CA THR A 32 24.46 17.74 38.35
C THR A 32 23.75 18.75 39.25
N VAL A 33 23.11 19.77 38.66
CA VAL A 33 22.33 20.77 39.41
C VAL A 33 21.11 20.13 40.08
N ALA A 34 20.41 19.23 39.38
CA ALA A 34 19.25 18.51 39.91
C ALA A 34 19.63 17.60 41.10
N ASP A 35 20.76 16.90 41.02
CA ASP A 35 21.27 16.02 42.07
C ASP A 35 21.72 16.81 43.31
N VAL A 36 22.41 17.94 43.12
CA VAL A 36 22.76 18.85 44.22
C VAL A 36 21.51 19.43 44.88
N ALA A 37 20.51 19.87 44.09
CA ALA A 37 19.23 20.34 44.63
C ALA A 37 18.50 19.23 45.42
N LEU A 38 18.61 17.98 44.99
CA LEU A 38 18.04 16.81 45.65
C LEU A 38 18.71 16.50 46.99
N MET A 39 20.04 16.57 47.07
CA MET A 39 20.78 16.44 48.33
C MET A 39 20.37 17.53 49.33
N LEU A 40 20.22 18.78 48.86
CA LEU A 40 19.83 19.91 49.69
C LEU A 40 18.39 19.84 50.20
N THR A 41 17.55 19.02 49.58
CA THR A 41 16.10 18.97 49.87
C THR A 41 15.64 17.68 50.55
N GLY A 42 16.56 16.75 50.87
CA GLY A 42 16.28 15.61 51.76
C GLY A 42 16.68 14.22 51.24
N MET A 43 17.37 14.13 50.09
CA MET A 43 17.99 12.87 49.65
C MET A 43 19.21 12.52 50.52
N SER A 44 19.43 11.23 50.79
CA SER A 44 20.63 10.78 51.51
C SER A 44 21.90 11.29 50.81
N VAL A 45 22.77 11.96 51.56
CA VAL A 45 24.04 12.49 51.04
C VAL A 45 24.89 11.39 50.41
N ALA A 46 24.90 10.18 50.99
CA ALA A 46 25.64 9.05 50.42
C ALA A 46 25.09 8.61 49.05
N VAL A 47 23.77 8.56 48.91
CA VAL A 47 23.12 8.21 47.63
C VAL A 47 23.35 9.30 46.59
N GLY A 48 23.22 10.57 46.98
CA GLY A 48 23.54 11.68 46.11
C GLY A 48 24.99 11.67 45.67
N VAL A 49 25.96 11.46 46.57
CA VAL A 49 27.37 11.48 46.20
C VAL A 49 27.68 10.37 45.19
N LEU A 50 27.04 9.20 45.32
CA LEU A 50 27.14 8.14 44.32
C LEU A 50 26.56 8.54 42.95
N ILE A 51 25.39 9.19 42.94
CA ILE A 51 24.78 9.71 41.70
C ILE A 51 25.67 10.78 41.07
N LEU A 52 26.16 11.74 41.85
CA LEU A 52 27.07 12.79 41.42
C LEU A 52 28.35 12.20 40.82
N CYS A 53 28.97 11.24 41.50
CA CYS A 53 30.15 10.54 40.98
C CYS A 53 29.85 9.84 39.65
N ALA A 54 28.68 9.21 39.49
CA ALA A 54 28.27 8.59 38.25
C ALA A 54 28.03 9.62 37.12
N VAL A 55 27.41 10.76 37.43
CA VAL A 55 27.19 11.86 36.48
C VAL A 55 28.52 12.50 36.05
N ILE A 56 29.44 12.72 36.99
CA ILE A 56 30.80 13.22 36.70
C ILE A 56 31.57 12.21 35.85
N ALA A 57 31.51 10.92 36.18
CA ALA A 57 32.13 9.88 35.36
C ALA A 57 31.57 9.90 33.93
N ALA A 58 30.24 9.93 33.77
CA ALA A 58 29.60 10.08 32.46
C ALA A 58 30.05 11.37 31.75
N PHE A 59 30.19 12.48 32.48
CA PHE A 59 30.71 13.73 31.94
C PHE A 59 32.12 13.55 31.38
N VAL A 60 33.03 12.97 32.15
CA VAL A 60 34.40 12.71 31.67
C VAL A 60 34.38 11.80 30.44
N PHE A 61 33.66 10.68 30.48
CA PHE A 61 33.63 9.70 29.39
C PHE A 61 33.05 10.23 28.08
N PHE A 62 32.01 11.08 28.15
CA PHE A 62 31.34 11.55 26.95
C PHE A 62 31.74 12.95 26.50
N THR A 63 32.38 13.76 27.35
CA THR A 63 32.75 15.15 26.99
C THR A 63 34.23 15.32 26.68
N VAL A 64 35.11 14.48 27.25
CA VAL A 64 36.54 14.48 26.95
C VAL A 64 36.78 13.63 25.71
N GLU A 65 37.13 14.28 24.60
CA GLU A 65 37.26 13.67 23.29
C GLU A 65 38.27 12.53 23.26
N GLU A 66 39.47 12.70 23.81
CA GLU A 66 40.50 11.66 23.84
C GLU A 66 40.03 10.38 24.56
N ILE A 67 39.29 10.53 25.66
CA ILE A 67 38.74 9.41 26.42
C ILE A 67 37.63 8.74 25.61
N ARG A 68 36.74 9.53 25.01
CA ARG A 68 35.62 9.05 24.21
C ARG A 68 36.09 8.27 22.98
N LEU A 69 37.03 8.83 22.21
CA LEU A 69 37.61 8.17 21.04
C LEU A 69 38.29 6.85 21.42
N LYS A 70 39.05 6.83 22.52
CA LYS A 70 39.80 5.65 22.95
C LYS A 70 38.92 4.54 23.53
N TRP A 71 37.93 4.87 24.35
CA TRP A 71 37.21 3.89 25.17
C TRP A 71 35.77 3.63 24.73
N ILE A 72 35.18 4.51 23.91
CA ILE A 72 33.80 4.38 23.44
C ILE A 72 33.80 4.17 21.92
N SER A 73 34.23 5.19 21.17
CA SER A 73 34.05 5.24 19.72
C SER A 73 34.96 4.26 18.99
N GLY A 74 36.22 4.10 19.41
CA GLY A 74 37.17 3.14 18.83
C GLY A 74 36.69 1.68 18.95
N PRO A 75 36.41 1.18 20.18
CA PRO A 75 35.88 -0.17 20.36
C PRO A 75 34.56 -0.41 19.63
N LEU A 76 33.64 0.57 19.63
CA LEU A 76 32.35 0.43 18.95
C LEU A 76 32.49 0.44 17.43
N LYS A 77 33.36 1.29 16.87
CA LYS A 77 33.70 1.28 15.44
C LYS A 77 34.21 -0.09 15.01
N ALA A 78 35.13 -0.67 15.78
CA ALA A 78 35.66 -2.00 15.51
C ALA A 78 34.58 -3.09 15.58
N TYR A 79 33.67 -3.00 16.55
CA TYR A 79 32.54 -3.92 16.68
C TYR A 79 31.56 -3.81 15.49
N ILE A 80 31.19 -2.59 15.10
CA ILE A 80 30.28 -2.34 13.97
C ILE A 80 30.91 -2.83 12.66
N ARG A 81 32.18 -2.48 12.40
CA ARG A 81 32.93 -2.96 11.22
C ARG A 81 32.94 -4.49 11.13
N LYS A 82 33.05 -5.19 12.26
CA LYS A 82 33.01 -6.66 12.32
C LYS A 82 31.60 -7.24 12.15
N SER A 83 30.56 -6.48 12.53
CA SER A 83 29.18 -6.95 12.56
C SER A 83 28.39 -6.63 11.29
N LEU A 84 28.89 -5.70 10.47
CA LEU A 84 28.32 -5.38 9.15
C LEU A 84 28.71 -6.48 8.15
N PRO A 85 27.75 -7.19 7.55
CA PRO A 85 28.05 -8.06 6.42
C PRO A 85 28.52 -7.20 5.22
N PRO A 86 29.36 -7.73 4.33
CA PRO A 86 29.64 -7.06 3.06
C PRO A 86 28.33 -6.89 2.30
N MET A 87 27.99 -5.65 1.94
CA MET A 87 26.83 -5.37 1.08
C MET A 87 27.21 -5.64 -0.37
N SER A 88 26.40 -6.42 -1.08
CA SER A 88 26.55 -6.53 -2.53
C SER A 88 26.20 -5.21 -3.21
N ASP A 89 26.69 -5.00 -4.43
CA ASP A 89 26.32 -3.83 -5.24
C ASP A 89 24.80 -3.79 -5.50
N THR A 90 24.15 -4.96 -5.56
CA THR A 90 22.70 -5.08 -5.69
C THR A 90 21.95 -4.61 -4.43
N GLU A 91 22.43 -4.93 -3.24
CA GLU A 91 21.86 -4.45 -1.97
C GLU A 91 22.08 -2.94 -1.81
N LYS A 92 23.27 -2.45 -2.19
CA LYS A 92 23.59 -1.02 -2.15
C LYS A 92 22.70 -0.21 -3.08
N ALA A 93 22.54 -0.64 -4.34
CA ALA A 93 21.64 0.00 -5.29
C ALA A 93 20.19 0.02 -4.78
N ALA A 94 19.73 -1.05 -4.12
CA ALA A 94 18.39 -1.09 -3.55
C ALA A 94 18.20 -0.15 -2.34
N ILE A 95 19.25 0.07 -1.54
CA ILE A 95 19.21 0.99 -0.40
C ILE A 95 19.34 2.44 -0.87
N GLU A 96 20.04 2.73 -1.96
CA GLU A 96 20.22 4.09 -2.49
C GLU A 96 19.05 4.54 -3.38
N ALA A 97 18.34 3.61 -4.02
CA ALA A 97 17.20 3.91 -4.88
C ALA A 97 16.00 4.56 -4.14
N GLY A 98 15.44 5.62 -4.73
CA GLY A 98 14.26 6.33 -4.23
C GLY A 98 14.57 7.58 -3.40
N THR A 99 13.53 8.23 -2.87
CA THR A 99 13.63 9.39 -1.96
C THR A 99 13.16 9.04 -0.55
N VAL A 100 13.47 9.88 0.44
CA VAL A 100 12.91 9.82 1.80
C VAL A 100 11.93 10.99 1.92
N TRP A 101 10.70 10.70 2.32
CA TRP A 101 9.61 11.66 2.33
C TRP A 101 8.91 11.66 3.70
N TRP A 102 7.58 11.47 3.77
CA TRP A 102 6.81 11.46 5.01
C TRP A 102 7.17 10.28 5.93
N ASP A 103 7.64 9.17 5.36
CA ASP A 103 8.25 8.07 6.11
C ASP A 103 9.44 8.53 6.97
N GLY A 104 10.25 9.46 6.44
CA GLY A 104 11.36 10.10 7.16
C GLY A 104 10.91 10.82 8.43
N GLU A 105 9.83 11.60 8.35
CA GLU A 105 9.25 12.33 9.49
C GLU A 105 8.73 11.37 10.57
N LEU A 106 8.10 10.26 10.16
CA LEU A 106 7.57 9.25 11.08
C LEU A 106 8.66 8.42 11.75
N PHE A 107 9.71 8.03 11.02
CA PHE A 107 10.89 7.37 11.59
C PHE A 107 11.75 8.32 12.44
N GLY A 108 11.73 9.61 12.11
CA GLY A 108 12.44 10.70 12.78
C GLY A 108 12.04 10.90 14.25
N GLY A 109 10.87 10.39 14.63
CA GLY A 109 10.36 10.48 16.00
C GLY A 109 9.94 11.89 16.44
N ASN A 110 9.90 12.85 15.51
CA ASN A 110 9.46 14.23 15.73
C ASN A 110 8.85 14.79 14.43
N PRO A 111 7.70 14.26 13.98
CA PRO A 111 7.17 14.58 12.68
C PRO A 111 6.74 16.05 12.58
N ASP A 112 7.20 16.75 11.55
CA ASP A 112 6.71 18.07 11.19
C ASP A 112 5.44 17.98 10.34
N PHE A 113 4.28 18.03 11.00
CA PHE A 113 3.00 17.96 10.32
C PHE A 113 2.70 19.13 9.38
N SER A 114 3.45 20.24 9.45
CA SER A 114 3.29 21.32 8.48
C SER A 114 3.69 20.86 7.07
N ARG A 115 4.72 20.00 6.94
CA ARG A 115 5.12 19.38 5.67
C ARG A 115 4.05 18.45 5.12
N LEU A 116 3.41 17.65 5.99
CA LEU A 116 2.28 16.81 5.60
C LEU A 116 1.13 17.65 5.05
N LEU A 117 0.74 18.71 5.76
CA LEU A 117 -0.36 19.58 5.34
C LEU A 117 -0.04 20.42 4.10
N ALA A 118 1.24 20.77 3.90
CA ALA A 118 1.70 21.49 2.71
C ALA A 118 1.77 20.62 1.45
N THR A 119 1.69 19.29 1.58
CA THR A 119 1.65 18.38 0.43
C THR A 119 0.42 18.71 -0.44
N PRO A 120 0.56 19.00 -1.74
CA PRO A 120 -0.55 19.39 -2.58
C PRO A 120 -1.66 18.33 -2.61
N LYS A 121 -2.93 18.78 -2.61
CA LYS A 121 -4.05 17.88 -2.89
C LYS A 121 -3.90 17.36 -4.32
N PRO A 122 -4.02 16.04 -4.57
CA PRO A 122 -4.02 15.52 -5.93
C PRO A 122 -5.29 15.99 -6.66
N VAL A 123 -5.13 16.53 -7.87
CA VAL A 123 -6.22 17.10 -8.68
C VAL A 123 -6.00 16.71 -10.13
N LEU A 124 -7.07 16.28 -10.81
CA LEU A 124 -7.06 16.01 -12.25
C LEU A 124 -7.07 17.33 -13.03
N SER A 125 -6.19 17.45 -14.02
CA SER A 125 -6.30 18.43 -15.08
C SER A 125 -7.59 18.25 -15.90
N GLU A 126 -7.92 19.23 -16.73
CA GLU A 126 -9.11 19.17 -17.59
C GLU A 126 -9.04 17.99 -18.58
N GLU A 127 -7.87 17.72 -19.15
CA GLU A 127 -7.64 16.62 -20.08
C GLU A 127 -7.74 15.25 -19.40
N GLU A 128 -7.13 15.10 -18.23
CA GLU A 128 -7.23 13.85 -17.45
C GLU A 128 -8.67 13.58 -17.01
N ARG A 129 -9.40 14.64 -16.62
CA ARG A 129 -10.82 14.54 -16.31
C ARG A 129 -11.64 14.15 -17.54
N ALA A 130 -11.38 14.77 -18.69
CA ALA A 130 -12.05 14.42 -19.94
C ALA A 130 -11.78 12.96 -20.35
N PHE A 131 -10.57 12.45 -20.12
CA PHE A 131 -10.24 11.04 -20.36
C PHE A 131 -10.97 10.09 -19.41
N LEU A 132 -11.04 10.45 -18.13
CA LEU A 132 -11.75 9.69 -17.11
C LEU A 132 -13.27 9.66 -17.35
N ASP A 133 -13.85 10.78 -17.77
CA ASP A 133 -15.30 10.94 -17.96
C ASP A 133 -15.78 10.54 -19.36
N GLY A 134 -14.87 10.43 -20.34
CA GLY A 134 -15.17 9.99 -21.71
C GLY A 134 -14.64 8.58 -22.00
N PRO A 135 -13.42 8.42 -22.56
CA PRO A 135 -12.85 7.12 -22.92
C PRO A 135 -12.93 6.07 -21.81
N THR A 136 -12.63 6.42 -20.56
CA THR A 136 -12.65 5.44 -19.46
C THR A 136 -14.07 5.00 -19.12
N GLU A 137 -15.04 5.93 -19.15
CA GLU A 137 -16.46 5.62 -18.97
C GLU A 137 -16.97 4.68 -20.08
N GLN A 138 -16.59 4.98 -21.33
CA GLN A 138 -16.93 4.16 -22.48
C GLN A 138 -16.31 2.76 -22.37
N LEU A 139 -15.03 2.64 -22.02
CA LEU A 139 -14.40 1.34 -21.80
C LEU A 139 -15.18 0.53 -20.77
N CYS A 140 -15.52 1.12 -19.61
CA CYS A 140 -16.28 0.44 -18.57
C CYS A 140 -17.66 -0.05 -19.03
N SER A 141 -18.33 0.69 -19.92
CA SER A 141 -19.61 0.28 -20.52
C SER A 141 -19.49 -0.91 -21.46
N MET A 142 -18.31 -1.15 -22.04
CA MET A 142 -18.04 -2.30 -22.92
C MET A 142 -17.66 -3.58 -22.13
N LEU A 143 -17.43 -3.47 -20.82
CA LEU A 143 -16.97 -4.58 -20.00
C LEU A 143 -18.13 -5.37 -19.40
N ASP A 144 -18.25 -6.64 -19.79
CA ASP A 144 -19.03 -7.67 -19.11
C ASP A 144 -18.10 -8.68 -18.44
N ASP A 145 -18.03 -8.65 -17.11
CA ASP A 145 -17.10 -9.47 -16.35
C ASP A 145 -17.45 -10.98 -16.38
N TRP A 146 -18.73 -11.34 -16.58
CA TRP A 146 -19.12 -12.74 -16.75
C TRP A 146 -18.66 -13.26 -18.11
N GLN A 147 -18.95 -12.51 -19.17
CA GLN A 147 -18.53 -12.84 -20.53
C GLN A 147 -17.00 -12.98 -20.61
N ILE A 148 -16.25 -12.01 -20.08
CA ILE A 148 -14.78 -12.00 -20.08
C ILE A 148 -14.22 -13.25 -19.38
N ASN A 149 -14.67 -13.53 -18.15
CA ASN A 149 -14.03 -14.55 -17.31
C ASN A 149 -14.60 -15.96 -17.47
N HIS A 150 -15.82 -16.12 -17.97
CA HIS A 150 -16.49 -17.41 -18.07
C HIS A 150 -16.65 -17.89 -19.50
N GLU A 151 -17.13 -17.03 -20.40
CA GLU A 151 -17.49 -17.41 -21.77
C GLU A 151 -16.29 -17.34 -22.71
N LEU A 152 -15.63 -16.18 -22.77
CA LEU A 152 -14.52 -15.93 -23.69
C LEU A 152 -13.17 -16.35 -23.12
N ARG A 153 -13.02 -16.30 -21.79
CA ARG A 153 -11.72 -16.44 -21.10
C ARG A 153 -10.68 -15.45 -21.65
N ASP A 154 -11.12 -14.29 -22.12
CA ASP A 154 -10.33 -13.19 -22.69
C ASP A 154 -11.19 -11.92 -22.72
N LEU A 155 -10.58 -10.76 -22.92
CA LEU A 155 -11.31 -9.57 -23.31
C LEU A 155 -11.87 -9.72 -24.73
N PRO A 156 -13.08 -9.21 -24.99
CA PRO A 156 -13.61 -9.08 -26.35
C PRO A 156 -12.65 -8.35 -27.30
N ALA A 157 -12.67 -8.70 -28.59
CA ALA A 157 -11.75 -8.15 -29.59
C ALA A 157 -11.92 -6.63 -29.81
N ASP A 158 -13.15 -6.14 -29.71
CA ASP A 158 -13.50 -4.73 -29.75
C ASP A 158 -13.00 -3.99 -28.49
N VAL A 159 -13.07 -4.61 -27.31
CA VAL A 159 -12.46 -4.08 -26.06
C VAL A 159 -10.94 -3.98 -26.21
N TRP A 160 -10.27 -5.01 -26.72
CA TRP A 160 -8.82 -4.95 -27.04
C TRP A 160 -8.50 -3.80 -28.00
N THR A 161 -9.27 -3.67 -29.07
CA THR A 161 -9.10 -2.60 -30.06
C THR A 161 -9.32 -1.23 -29.42
N PHE A 162 -10.33 -1.08 -28.56
CA PHE A 162 -10.64 0.15 -27.85
C PHE A 162 -9.50 0.57 -26.92
N ILE A 163 -9.02 -0.34 -26.09
CA ILE A 163 -7.88 -0.13 -25.17
C ILE A 163 -6.65 0.41 -25.93
N ARG A 164 -6.29 -0.21 -27.06
CA ARG A 164 -5.13 0.18 -27.88
C ARG A 164 -5.33 1.56 -28.52
N SER A 165 -6.42 1.72 -29.28
CA SER A 165 -6.72 2.95 -30.04
C SER A 165 -6.93 4.19 -29.16
N HIS A 166 -7.38 4.01 -27.92
CA HIS A 166 -7.62 5.11 -26.97
C HIS A 166 -6.45 5.29 -25.98
N ARG A 167 -5.27 4.73 -26.28
CA ARG A 167 -4.02 4.97 -25.54
C ARG A 167 -4.04 4.53 -24.08
N PHE A 168 -4.86 3.55 -23.71
CA PHE A 168 -4.88 3.02 -22.34
C PHE A 168 -3.54 2.37 -21.94
N PHE A 169 -2.70 1.95 -22.88
CA PHE A 169 -1.34 1.45 -22.61
C PHE A 169 -0.26 2.54 -22.49
N ALA A 170 -0.64 3.82 -22.59
CA ALA A 170 0.29 4.92 -22.79
C ALA A 170 -0.01 6.15 -21.92
N MET A 171 -0.59 5.92 -20.73
CA MET A 171 -0.87 6.97 -19.76
C MET A 171 0.41 7.66 -19.28
N VAL A 172 1.48 6.90 -19.07
CA VAL A 172 2.77 7.43 -18.57
C VAL A 172 3.73 7.91 -19.66
N ILE A 173 3.41 7.67 -20.93
CA ILE A 173 4.27 8.05 -22.06
C ILE A 173 4.11 9.56 -22.34
N PRO A 174 5.20 10.33 -22.46
CA PRO A 174 5.14 11.76 -22.78
C PRO A 174 4.42 12.05 -24.11
N LYS A 175 3.74 13.19 -24.19
CA LYS A 175 2.98 13.58 -25.40
C LYS A 175 3.84 13.73 -26.64
N ARG A 176 5.11 14.09 -26.51
CA ARG A 176 6.06 14.16 -27.63
C ARG A 176 6.27 12.82 -28.35
N TYR A 177 5.99 11.70 -27.67
CA TYR A 177 5.99 10.36 -28.24
C TYR A 177 4.57 9.84 -28.50
N GLY A 178 3.55 10.71 -28.50
CA GLY A 178 2.17 10.34 -28.78
C GLY A 178 1.38 9.75 -27.59
N GLY A 179 1.98 9.70 -26.40
CA GLY A 179 1.30 9.26 -25.17
C GLY A 179 0.44 10.34 -24.52
N LEU A 180 -0.06 10.06 -23.31
CA LEU A 180 -0.98 10.95 -22.60
C LEU A 180 -0.31 11.84 -21.54
N GLU A 181 0.85 11.43 -21.00
CA GLU A 181 1.61 12.17 -19.97
C GLU A 181 0.77 12.49 -18.73
N PHE A 182 0.01 11.51 -18.26
CA PHE A 182 -0.86 11.64 -17.10
C PHE A 182 -0.08 11.60 -15.78
N SER A 183 -0.61 12.34 -14.81
CA SER A 183 -0.21 12.26 -13.40
C SER A 183 -0.44 10.85 -12.82
N ALA A 184 0.29 10.52 -11.76
CA ALA A 184 0.06 9.33 -10.97
C ALA A 184 -1.37 9.32 -10.39
N HIS A 185 -1.91 10.49 -10.04
CA HIS A 185 -3.31 10.59 -9.62
C HIS A 185 -4.29 10.21 -10.72
N ALA A 186 -4.12 10.73 -11.95
CA ALA A 186 -4.99 10.38 -13.07
C ALA A 186 -4.89 8.90 -13.43
N HIS A 187 -3.68 8.34 -13.43
CA HIS A 187 -3.47 6.91 -13.60
C HIS A 187 -4.25 6.10 -12.54
N SER A 188 -4.13 6.46 -11.25
CA SER A 188 -4.88 5.81 -10.16
C SER A 188 -6.40 5.90 -10.35
N CYS A 189 -6.93 7.06 -10.75
CA CYS A 189 -8.35 7.24 -11.01
C CYS A 189 -8.87 6.40 -12.18
N VAL A 190 -8.12 6.32 -13.28
CA VAL A 190 -8.47 5.48 -14.43
C VAL A 190 -8.50 4.00 -14.04
N LEU A 191 -7.46 3.52 -13.35
CA LEU A 191 -7.41 2.13 -12.87
C LEU A 191 -8.55 1.83 -11.91
N GLN A 192 -8.87 2.74 -10.98
CA GLN A 192 -9.97 2.54 -10.04
C GLN A 192 -11.32 2.37 -10.75
N LYS A 193 -11.59 3.19 -11.77
CA LYS A 193 -12.84 3.12 -12.54
C LYS A 193 -12.94 1.81 -13.34
N ILE A 194 -11.87 1.37 -13.98
CA ILE A 194 -11.85 0.10 -14.73
C ILE A 194 -11.94 -1.11 -13.78
N ALA A 195 -11.21 -1.08 -12.67
CA ALA A 195 -11.22 -2.13 -11.65
C ALA A 195 -12.61 -2.32 -11.05
N SER A 196 -13.44 -1.28 -11.01
CA SER A 196 -14.81 -1.40 -10.52
C SER A 196 -15.74 -2.21 -11.44
N ARG A 197 -15.25 -2.59 -12.63
CA ARG A 197 -15.97 -3.40 -13.62
C ARG A 197 -15.33 -4.74 -13.89
N SER A 198 -14.02 -4.77 -14.13
CA SER A 198 -13.34 -6.03 -14.42
C SER A 198 -11.88 -6.03 -13.96
N ALA A 199 -11.54 -7.04 -13.14
CA ALA A 199 -10.17 -7.30 -12.73
C ALA A 199 -9.28 -7.66 -13.93
N ALA A 200 -9.80 -8.37 -14.93
CA ALA A 200 -9.04 -8.76 -16.12
C ALA A 200 -8.68 -7.54 -16.99
N ALA A 201 -9.64 -6.64 -17.19
CA ALA A 201 -9.43 -5.43 -17.97
C ALA A 201 -8.46 -4.46 -17.28
N VAL A 202 -8.61 -4.23 -15.97
CA VAL A 202 -7.70 -3.32 -15.26
C VAL A 202 -6.28 -3.87 -15.24
N VAL A 203 -6.07 -5.17 -15.03
CA VAL A 203 -4.71 -5.77 -15.06
C VAL A 203 -4.07 -5.63 -16.44
N THR A 204 -4.87 -5.77 -17.50
CA THR A 204 -4.43 -5.58 -18.89
C THR A 204 -3.94 -4.14 -19.15
N VAL A 205 -4.66 -3.15 -18.63
CA VAL A 205 -4.31 -1.72 -18.76
C VAL A 205 -3.17 -1.32 -17.82
N MET A 206 -3.13 -1.89 -16.61
CA MET A 206 -2.23 -1.50 -15.53
C MET A 206 -0.76 -1.81 -15.85
N VAL A 207 -0.46 -3.02 -16.35
CA VAL A 207 0.93 -3.48 -16.52
C VAL A 207 1.74 -2.62 -17.48
N PRO A 208 1.25 -2.26 -18.69
CA PRO A 208 1.99 -1.38 -19.60
C PRO A 208 2.35 0.00 -19.00
N ASN A 209 1.58 0.47 -18.03
CA ASN A 209 1.74 1.79 -17.41
C ASN A 209 2.49 1.79 -16.07
N SER A 210 2.92 0.62 -15.57
CA SER A 210 3.63 0.53 -14.29
C SER A 210 4.94 -0.25 -14.41
N LEU A 211 4.89 -1.45 -15.00
CA LEU A 211 6.02 -2.34 -15.23
C LEU A 211 6.29 -2.53 -16.72
N GLY A 212 5.76 -1.63 -17.55
CA GLY A 212 5.96 -1.65 -18.98
C GLY A 212 7.39 -1.20 -19.36
N PRO A 213 7.90 -1.65 -20.51
CA PRO A 213 9.14 -1.17 -21.10
C PRO A 213 9.23 0.36 -21.22
N ALA A 214 8.10 1.06 -21.31
CA ALA A 214 8.04 2.51 -21.43
C ALA A 214 8.77 3.24 -20.28
N GLU A 215 8.55 2.87 -19.02
CA GLU A 215 9.23 3.52 -17.90
C GLU A 215 10.75 3.31 -17.91
N LEU A 216 11.19 2.11 -18.30
CA LEU A 216 12.61 1.77 -18.42
C LEU A 216 13.25 2.53 -19.58
N LEU A 217 12.58 2.60 -20.73
CA LEU A 217 13.03 3.34 -21.90
C LEU A 217 13.13 4.84 -21.63
N LEU A 218 12.14 5.42 -20.94
CA LEU A 218 12.17 6.84 -20.59
C LEU A 218 13.36 7.19 -19.70
N ALA A 219 13.70 6.31 -18.76
CA ALA A 219 14.77 6.54 -17.80
C ALA A 219 16.16 6.18 -18.29
N TYR A 220 16.30 5.08 -19.04
CA TYR A 220 17.61 4.50 -19.39
C TYR A 220 17.78 4.21 -20.88
N GLY A 221 16.71 4.27 -21.68
CA GLY A 221 16.79 3.99 -23.11
C GLY A 221 17.62 5.03 -23.87
N THR A 222 18.28 4.59 -24.94
CA THR A 222 18.93 5.50 -25.89
C THR A 222 17.88 6.32 -26.65
N ASP A 223 18.28 7.43 -27.27
CA ASP A 223 17.34 8.25 -28.05
C ASP A 223 16.75 7.45 -29.22
N ALA A 224 17.57 6.62 -29.90
CA ALA A 224 17.09 5.71 -30.93
C ALA A 224 16.03 4.72 -30.42
N GLN A 225 16.23 4.14 -29.23
CA GLN A 225 15.24 3.24 -28.62
C GLN A 225 13.95 3.98 -28.25
N LYS A 226 14.07 5.19 -27.69
CA LYS A 226 12.90 6.01 -27.34
C LYS A 226 12.09 6.38 -28.57
N ASP A 227 12.76 6.87 -29.62
CA ASP A 227 12.13 7.29 -30.88
C ASP A 227 11.50 6.11 -31.63
N HIS A 228 12.05 4.90 -31.49
CA HIS A 228 11.49 3.69 -32.09
C HIS A 228 10.30 3.13 -31.31
N TYR A 229 10.46 2.87 -30.01
CA TYR A 229 9.50 2.08 -29.24
C TYR A 229 8.39 2.92 -28.61
N LEU A 230 8.67 4.12 -28.08
CA LEU A 230 7.66 4.88 -27.33
C LEU A 230 6.47 5.30 -28.21
N PRO A 231 6.65 5.77 -29.47
CA PRO A 231 5.53 6.04 -30.36
C PRO A 231 4.69 4.82 -30.70
N ARG A 232 5.32 3.66 -30.91
CA ARG A 232 4.62 2.41 -31.23
C ARG A 232 3.85 1.84 -30.03
N LEU A 233 4.42 1.95 -28.83
CA LEU A 233 3.73 1.66 -27.57
C LEU A 233 2.54 2.61 -27.37
N ALA A 234 2.71 3.90 -27.70
CA ALA A 234 1.67 4.91 -27.56
C ALA A 234 0.49 4.72 -28.51
N ALA A 235 0.77 4.36 -29.77
CA ALA A 235 -0.23 3.97 -30.77
C ALA A 235 -0.90 2.64 -30.45
N GLY A 236 -0.33 1.87 -29.51
CA GLY A 236 -0.74 0.53 -29.18
C GLY A 236 -0.29 -0.51 -30.20
N ASP A 237 0.52 -0.18 -31.21
CA ASP A 237 1.06 -1.11 -32.21
C ASP A 237 1.80 -2.28 -31.53
N GLU A 238 2.51 -1.96 -30.45
CA GLU A 238 3.17 -2.93 -29.60
C GLU A 238 2.35 -3.25 -28.34
N VAL A 239 2.21 -4.54 -28.03
CA VAL A 239 1.70 -5.02 -26.74
C VAL A 239 2.90 -5.47 -25.91
N PRO A 240 3.29 -4.70 -24.88
CA PRO A 240 4.45 -5.05 -24.09
C PRO A 240 4.15 -6.06 -22.99
N CYS A 241 5.15 -6.85 -22.63
CA CYS A 241 5.20 -7.54 -21.34
C CYS A 241 6.58 -7.43 -20.69
N PHE A 242 6.70 -7.81 -19.42
CA PHE A 242 7.98 -7.79 -18.71
C PHE A 242 8.25 -9.12 -18.01
N ALA A 243 9.28 -9.83 -18.47
CA ALA A 243 9.67 -11.16 -18.06
C ALA A 243 10.83 -11.14 -17.07
N LEU A 244 10.47 -11.07 -15.79
CA LEU A 244 11.40 -11.14 -14.66
C LEU A 244 11.36 -12.51 -13.99
N THR A 245 10.17 -12.97 -13.62
CA THR A 245 9.96 -14.17 -12.80
C THR A 245 10.15 -15.46 -13.60
N GLY A 246 10.92 -16.39 -13.03
CA GLY A 246 11.16 -17.72 -13.59
C GLY A 246 10.72 -18.85 -12.64
N PRO A 247 10.90 -20.12 -13.05
CA PRO A 247 10.66 -21.28 -12.20
C PRO A 247 11.48 -21.26 -10.90
N MET A 248 12.75 -20.83 -11.00
CA MET A 248 13.72 -20.88 -9.90
C MET A 248 13.83 -19.57 -9.10
N ALA A 249 13.36 -18.44 -9.64
CA ALA A 249 13.50 -17.12 -9.03
C ALA A 249 12.19 -16.32 -9.10
N GLY A 250 11.76 -15.81 -7.95
CA GLY A 250 10.54 -15.00 -7.78
C GLY A 250 10.78 -13.84 -6.83
N SER A 251 10.55 -14.07 -5.53
CA SER A 251 10.85 -13.08 -4.47
C SER A 251 12.33 -12.68 -4.45
N ASP A 252 13.24 -13.63 -4.63
CA ASP A 252 14.66 -13.36 -4.87
C ASP A 252 14.92 -13.17 -6.36
N ALA A 253 14.53 -11.99 -6.87
CA ALA A 253 14.73 -11.63 -8.26
C ALA A 253 16.20 -11.35 -8.62
N SER A 254 17.10 -11.35 -7.64
CA SER A 254 18.54 -11.18 -7.87
C SER A 254 19.25 -12.47 -8.26
N ALA A 255 18.61 -13.62 -8.02
CA ALA A 255 19.14 -14.96 -8.27
C ALA A 255 18.55 -15.61 -9.55
N ILE A 256 18.22 -14.81 -10.56
CA ILE A 256 17.69 -15.33 -11.82
C ILE A 256 18.73 -16.22 -12.54
N PRO A 257 18.36 -17.41 -13.03
CA PRO A 257 19.30 -18.31 -13.72
C PRO A 257 19.42 -18.03 -15.22
N ASP A 258 18.62 -17.11 -15.75
CA ASP A 258 18.57 -16.79 -17.18
C ASP A 258 19.86 -16.09 -17.60
N THR A 259 20.47 -16.52 -18.71
CA THR A 259 21.82 -16.09 -19.09
C THR A 259 21.85 -15.36 -20.43
N GLY A 260 22.80 -14.44 -20.55
CA GLY A 260 23.21 -13.84 -21.81
C GLY A 260 24.72 -13.87 -21.95
N ILE A 261 25.22 -14.54 -22.99
CA ILE A 261 26.66 -14.64 -23.26
C ILE A 261 27.04 -13.64 -24.34
N VAL A 262 27.96 -12.74 -24.03
CA VAL A 262 28.52 -11.80 -25.01
C VAL A 262 29.21 -12.58 -26.11
N CYS A 263 28.82 -12.33 -27.36
CA CYS A 263 29.41 -12.99 -28.52
C CYS A 263 29.18 -12.18 -29.81
N ARG A 264 29.88 -12.57 -30.88
CA ARG A 264 29.56 -12.12 -32.24
C ARG A 264 28.53 -13.05 -32.87
N GLY A 265 27.59 -12.47 -33.59
CA GLY A 265 26.53 -13.20 -34.31
C GLY A 265 26.06 -12.43 -35.53
N ARG A 266 25.36 -13.12 -36.44
CA ARG A 266 24.79 -12.47 -37.62
C ARG A 266 23.44 -11.87 -37.28
N PHE A 267 23.27 -10.59 -37.60
CA PHE A 267 22.00 -9.85 -37.50
C PHE A 267 21.86 -9.00 -38.76
N ASP A 268 20.70 -9.06 -39.42
CA ASP A 268 20.44 -8.39 -40.71
C ASP A 268 21.53 -8.59 -41.79
N GLY A 269 22.14 -9.78 -41.78
CA GLY A 269 23.16 -10.18 -42.76
C GLY A 269 24.60 -9.82 -42.39
N GLU A 270 24.80 -8.94 -41.40
CA GLU A 270 26.11 -8.50 -40.92
C GLU A 270 26.52 -9.18 -39.61
N GLU A 271 27.83 -9.34 -39.37
CA GLU A 271 28.34 -9.84 -38.10
C GLU A 271 28.49 -8.70 -37.10
N VAL A 272 27.69 -8.74 -36.05
CA VAL A 272 27.63 -7.70 -35.01
C VAL A 272 27.93 -8.28 -33.64
N LEU A 273 28.34 -7.40 -32.71
CA LEU A 273 28.46 -7.75 -31.30
C LEU A 273 27.07 -7.77 -30.66
N GLY A 274 26.80 -8.79 -29.85
CA GLY A 274 25.52 -8.98 -29.20
C GLY A 274 25.56 -9.99 -28.07
N LEU A 275 24.40 -10.55 -27.75
CA LEU A 275 24.21 -11.49 -26.66
C LEU A 275 23.47 -12.73 -27.16
N ARG A 276 23.94 -13.91 -26.78
CA ARG A 276 23.19 -15.16 -26.95
C ARG A 276 22.49 -15.53 -25.65
N LEU A 277 21.17 -15.57 -25.71
CA LEU A 277 20.30 -15.67 -24.55
C LEU A 277 19.68 -17.06 -24.39
N ASN A 278 19.54 -17.49 -23.13
CA ASN A 278 18.77 -18.65 -22.74
C ASN A 278 17.94 -18.31 -21.50
N TRP A 279 16.63 -18.53 -21.55
CA TRP A 279 15.73 -18.19 -20.44
C TRP A 279 14.48 -19.07 -20.38
N GLU A 280 13.91 -19.15 -19.18
CA GLU A 280 12.59 -19.72 -18.93
C GLU A 280 11.84 -18.86 -17.90
N LYS A 281 10.71 -18.29 -18.32
CA LYS A 281 9.92 -17.35 -17.52
C LYS A 281 8.50 -17.85 -17.36
N ARG A 282 7.91 -17.51 -16.21
CA ARG A 282 6.53 -17.88 -15.86
C ARG A 282 5.80 -16.73 -15.21
N TYR A 283 4.47 -16.81 -15.25
CA TYR A 283 3.57 -15.81 -14.69
C TYR A 283 3.71 -14.42 -15.32
N ILE A 284 4.04 -14.36 -16.61
CA ILE A 284 4.25 -13.10 -17.31
C ILE A 284 2.91 -12.58 -17.84
N THR A 285 2.42 -11.51 -17.22
CA THR A 285 1.22 -10.80 -17.65
C THR A 285 1.44 -10.20 -19.04
N LEU A 286 0.43 -10.30 -19.91
CA LEU A 286 0.47 -10.01 -21.34
C LEU A 286 1.40 -10.90 -22.18
N GLY A 287 2.25 -11.73 -21.57
CA GLY A 287 3.20 -12.60 -22.27
C GLY A 287 2.63 -13.44 -23.43
N PRO A 288 1.43 -14.04 -23.32
CA PRO A 288 0.85 -14.82 -24.42
C PRO A 288 0.53 -14.01 -25.69
N VAL A 289 0.31 -12.71 -25.55
CA VAL A 289 -0.11 -11.81 -26.63
C VAL A 289 0.89 -10.68 -26.89
N ALA A 290 2.06 -10.75 -26.27
CA ALA A 290 3.06 -9.70 -26.36
C ALA A 290 3.73 -9.71 -27.74
N THR A 291 3.92 -8.53 -28.30
CA THR A 291 4.72 -8.30 -29.52
C THR A 291 6.15 -7.88 -29.17
N VAL A 292 6.35 -7.33 -27.95
CA VAL A 292 7.65 -6.94 -27.44
C VAL A 292 7.82 -7.40 -25.98
N LEU A 293 8.97 -8.03 -25.71
CA LEU A 293 9.33 -8.65 -24.44
C LEU A 293 10.44 -7.85 -23.76
N GLY A 294 10.12 -7.19 -22.65
CA GLY A 294 11.14 -6.75 -21.71
C GLY A 294 11.68 -7.97 -20.96
N LEU A 295 12.99 -8.22 -20.99
CA LEU A 295 13.60 -9.42 -20.39
C LEU A 295 14.73 -9.03 -19.44
N ALA A 296 14.73 -9.61 -18.24
CA ALA A 296 15.85 -9.54 -17.30
C ALA A 296 16.61 -10.87 -17.26
N PHE A 297 17.93 -10.80 -17.39
CA PHE A 297 18.86 -11.94 -17.43
C PHE A 297 20.24 -11.52 -16.91
N HIS A 298 21.07 -12.51 -16.56
CA HIS A 298 22.45 -12.31 -16.08
C HIS A 298 23.43 -12.39 -17.23
N VAL A 299 24.32 -11.41 -17.37
CA VAL A 299 25.29 -11.33 -18.48
C VAL A 299 26.66 -11.87 -18.08
N TYR A 300 27.25 -12.66 -18.98
CA TYR A 300 28.63 -13.13 -18.89
C TYR A 300 29.40 -12.81 -20.17
N ASP A 301 30.69 -12.47 -20.03
CA ASP A 301 31.63 -12.19 -21.12
C ASP A 301 32.89 -13.07 -21.01
N PRO A 302 32.78 -14.38 -21.30
CA PRO A 302 33.89 -15.33 -21.16
C PRO A 302 35.03 -15.11 -22.17
N GLU A 303 34.77 -14.34 -23.24
CA GLU A 303 35.76 -14.02 -24.27
C GLU A 303 36.36 -12.62 -24.10
N HIS A 304 35.99 -11.90 -23.02
CA HIS A 304 36.48 -10.55 -22.71
C HIS A 304 36.31 -9.55 -23.85
N LEU A 305 35.17 -9.61 -24.55
CA LEU A 305 34.86 -8.75 -25.69
C LEU A 305 34.47 -7.32 -25.28
N LEU A 306 34.00 -7.13 -24.05
CA LEU A 306 33.60 -5.84 -23.47
C LEU A 306 34.56 -5.36 -22.38
N GLY A 307 35.30 -6.27 -21.74
CA GLY A 307 36.31 -5.93 -20.73
C GLY A 307 36.85 -7.13 -19.96
N GLU A 308 37.61 -6.83 -18.91
CA GLU A 308 38.34 -7.84 -18.12
C GLU A 308 37.45 -8.69 -17.18
N GLN A 309 36.19 -8.31 -16.97
CA GLN A 309 35.27 -9.01 -16.07
C GLN A 309 34.44 -10.05 -16.84
N GLU A 310 34.46 -11.31 -16.39
CA GLU A 310 33.62 -12.36 -16.99
C GLU A 310 32.16 -12.26 -16.51
N ASP A 311 31.92 -11.96 -15.23
CA ASP A 311 30.58 -11.79 -14.67
C ASP A 311 30.23 -10.30 -14.67
N LEU A 312 29.28 -9.92 -15.53
CA LEU A 312 28.87 -8.52 -15.69
C LEU A 312 27.60 -8.17 -14.92
N GLY A 313 26.83 -9.15 -14.45
CA GLY A 313 25.61 -8.96 -13.66
C GLY A 313 24.30 -8.84 -14.45
N ILE A 314 23.23 -8.51 -13.73
CA ILE A 314 21.86 -8.45 -14.28
C ILE A 314 21.72 -7.30 -15.28
N THR A 315 21.16 -7.60 -16.45
CA THR A 315 20.89 -6.67 -17.55
C THR A 315 19.42 -6.78 -17.98
N CYS A 316 18.88 -5.70 -18.54
CA CYS A 316 17.53 -5.67 -19.11
C CYS A 316 17.61 -5.38 -20.61
N ALA A 317 16.88 -6.16 -21.41
CA ALA A 317 16.73 -5.96 -22.85
C ALA A 317 15.26 -5.82 -23.24
N LEU A 318 15.02 -5.26 -24.41
CA LEU A 318 13.71 -5.20 -25.05
C LEU A 318 13.79 -5.92 -26.40
N ILE A 319 13.03 -7.01 -26.54
CA ILE A 319 13.21 -8.00 -27.60
C ILE A 319 11.88 -8.22 -28.33
N PRO A 320 11.82 -8.07 -29.66
CA PRO A 320 10.67 -8.48 -30.47
C PRO A 320 10.37 -9.97 -30.29
N THR A 321 9.10 -10.34 -30.09
CA THR A 321 8.72 -11.72 -29.77
C THR A 321 8.67 -12.67 -30.97
N ASP A 322 8.77 -12.14 -32.19
CA ASP A 322 8.80 -12.89 -33.45
C ASP A 322 10.20 -13.36 -33.85
N MET A 323 11.24 -13.00 -33.08
CA MET A 323 12.60 -13.48 -33.31
C MET A 323 12.70 -15.00 -33.18
N ALA A 324 13.54 -15.61 -34.02
CA ALA A 324 13.74 -17.05 -34.04
C ALA A 324 14.26 -17.58 -32.70
N GLY A 325 13.67 -18.68 -32.23
CA GLY A 325 14.03 -19.33 -30.96
C GLY A 325 13.25 -18.85 -29.75
N ILE A 326 12.35 -17.87 -29.89
CA ILE A 326 11.43 -17.42 -28.85
C ILE A 326 10.13 -18.23 -28.89
N GLU A 327 9.67 -18.69 -27.72
CA GLU A 327 8.39 -19.39 -27.54
C GLU A 327 7.47 -18.58 -26.62
N ILE A 328 6.30 -18.18 -27.15
CA ILE A 328 5.22 -17.47 -26.44
C ILE A 328 3.84 -18.06 -26.83
N GLY A 329 2.75 -17.53 -26.27
CA GLY A 329 1.37 -17.86 -26.67
C GLY A 329 0.61 -18.81 -25.73
N ARG A 330 1.32 -19.61 -24.93
CA ARG A 330 0.67 -20.47 -23.92
C ARG A 330 0.14 -19.64 -22.76
N ARG A 331 -0.95 -20.08 -22.12
CA ARG A 331 -1.61 -19.37 -21.01
C ARG A 331 -1.59 -20.14 -19.70
N HIS A 332 -1.46 -19.40 -18.59
CA HIS A 332 -1.86 -19.84 -17.25
C HIS A 332 -3.30 -19.41 -16.98
N ASP A 333 -3.94 -20.00 -15.95
CA ASP A 333 -5.28 -19.64 -15.49
C ASP A 333 -5.23 -19.13 -14.03
N PRO A 334 -5.01 -17.82 -13.81
CA PRO A 334 -4.87 -17.24 -12.47
C PRO A 334 -6.24 -17.13 -11.78
N LEU A 335 -6.64 -18.20 -11.08
CA LEU A 335 -7.84 -18.23 -10.25
C LEU A 335 -9.13 -17.81 -10.99
N ASN A 336 -9.24 -18.19 -12.27
CA ASN A 336 -10.35 -17.83 -13.15
C ASN A 336 -10.51 -16.33 -13.42
N ILE A 337 -9.45 -15.53 -13.27
CA ILE A 337 -9.42 -14.14 -13.75
C ILE A 337 -8.72 -14.10 -15.10
N ALA A 338 -9.48 -13.78 -16.14
CA ALA A 338 -9.10 -13.99 -17.53
C ALA A 338 -8.20 -12.89 -18.15
N PHE A 339 -7.27 -12.33 -17.36
CA PHE A 339 -6.20 -11.52 -17.97
C PHE A 339 -5.18 -12.42 -18.66
N MET A 340 -4.51 -11.89 -19.69
CA MET A 340 -3.45 -12.62 -20.38
C MET A 340 -2.26 -12.83 -19.43
N ASN A 341 -1.95 -14.09 -19.14
CA ASN A 341 -0.80 -14.48 -18.34
C ASN A 341 -0.26 -15.80 -18.86
N GLY A 342 1.06 -15.94 -18.99
CA GLY A 342 1.64 -17.16 -19.53
C GLY A 342 3.14 -17.28 -19.31
N PRO A 343 3.72 -18.45 -19.65
CA PRO A 343 5.15 -18.61 -19.73
C PRO A 343 5.70 -18.04 -21.04
N ASN A 344 7.00 -17.77 -21.05
CA ASN A 344 7.78 -17.59 -22.26
C ASN A 344 9.19 -18.15 -22.06
N SER A 345 9.82 -18.55 -23.14
CA SER A 345 11.17 -19.10 -23.12
C SER A 345 11.91 -18.76 -24.39
N GLY A 346 13.23 -18.85 -24.32
CA GLY A 346 14.08 -18.72 -25.49
C GLY A 346 15.33 -19.55 -25.33
N ARG A 347 15.76 -20.17 -26.43
CA ARG A 347 16.97 -20.99 -26.47
C ARG A 347 17.88 -20.54 -27.60
N ASP A 348 19.13 -20.26 -27.28
CA ASP A 348 20.16 -19.81 -28.22
C ASP A 348 19.74 -18.59 -29.06
N VAL A 349 18.93 -17.69 -28.49
CA VAL A 349 18.42 -16.50 -29.17
C VAL A 349 19.51 -15.45 -29.21
N PHE A 350 19.94 -15.05 -30.40
CA PHE A 350 20.91 -13.97 -30.57
C PHE A 350 20.19 -12.62 -30.66
N ILE A 351 20.58 -11.66 -29.83
CA ILE A 351 20.12 -10.27 -29.90
C ILE A 351 21.31 -9.33 -30.14
N PRO A 352 21.17 -8.29 -30.98
CA PRO A 352 22.19 -7.26 -31.13
C PRO A 352 22.26 -6.40 -29.85
N MET A 353 23.39 -5.71 -29.65
CA MET A 353 23.58 -4.85 -28.46
C MET A 353 22.50 -3.75 -28.33
N ASP A 354 21.93 -3.31 -29.44
CA ASP A 354 20.86 -2.30 -29.47
C ASP A 354 19.54 -2.76 -28.84
N CYS A 355 19.36 -4.06 -28.60
CA CYS A 355 18.24 -4.59 -27.82
C CYS A 355 18.43 -4.39 -26.31
N VAL A 356 19.66 -4.21 -25.81
CA VAL A 356 19.92 -3.90 -24.39
C VAL A 356 19.40 -2.50 -24.10
N ILE A 357 18.56 -2.33 -23.08
CA ILE A 357 17.99 -1.02 -22.73
C ILE A 357 19.12 -0.08 -22.32
N GLY A 358 19.33 0.99 -23.10
CA GLY A 358 20.45 1.93 -22.91
C GLY A 358 21.78 1.48 -23.52
N GLY A 359 21.81 0.36 -24.25
CA GLY A 359 22.96 -0.16 -24.97
C GLY A 359 24.04 -0.76 -24.06
N GLU A 360 25.25 -0.92 -24.62
CA GLU A 360 26.41 -1.55 -23.97
C GLU A 360 26.73 -0.94 -22.58
N ALA A 361 26.62 0.38 -22.46
CA ALA A 361 26.92 1.11 -21.22
C ALA A 361 26.01 0.73 -20.03
N MET A 362 24.88 0.07 -20.29
CA MET A 362 23.91 -0.36 -19.28
C MET A 362 24.00 -1.84 -18.93
N ILE A 363 24.93 -2.60 -19.51
CA ILE A 363 25.20 -3.98 -19.09
C ILE A 363 25.56 -3.99 -17.59
N GLY A 364 24.97 -4.94 -16.87
CA GLY A 364 25.14 -5.11 -15.42
C GLY A 364 24.37 -4.11 -14.56
N LYS A 365 23.66 -3.13 -15.16
CA LYS A 365 22.88 -2.12 -14.43
C LYS A 365 21.40 -2.43 -14.35
N GLY A 366 20.94 -3.57 -14.87
CA GLY A 366 19.54 -3.98 -14.90
C GLY A 366 18.90 -4.06 -13.52
N TRP A 367 19.60 -4.56 -12.50
CA TRP A 367 19.05 -4.62 -11.14
C TRP A 367 18.68 -3.22 -10.59
N ARG A 368 19.53 -2.23 -10.84
CA ARG A 368 19.24 -0.84 -10.46
C ARG A 368 17.99 -0.32 -11.16
N MET A 369 17.87 -0.58 -12.48
CA MET A 369 16.70 -0.19 -13.25
C MET A 369 15.41 -0.79 -12.67
N LEU A 370 15.45 -2.09 -12.36
CA LEU A 370 14.33 -2.82 -11.77
C LEU A 370 13.92 -2.19 -10.44
N VAL A 371 14.84 -2.03 -9.48
CA VAL A 371 14.47 -1.53 -8.15
C VAL A 371 13.98 -0.08 -8.19
N GLU A 372 14.58 0.78 -9.01
CA GLU A 372 14.15 2.17 -9.14
C GLU A 372 12.75 2.28 -9.77
N ARG A 373 12.44 1.53 -10.83
CA ARG A 373 11.15 1.64 -11.54
C ARG A 373 10.02 0.83 -10.92
N LEU A 374 10.30 -0.39 -10.43
CA LEU A 374 9.32 -1.21 -9.68
C LEU A 374 8.73 -0.47 -8.47
N SER A 375 9.49 0.48 -7.90
CA SER A 375 9.05 1.25 -6.73
C SER A 375 7.89 2.22 -7.03
N ILE A 376 7.80 2.75 -8.26
CA ILE A 376 6.77 3.73 -8.67
C ILE A 376 5.45 3.02 -8.91
N GLY A 377 5.43 2.03 -9.80
CA GLY A 377 4.24 1.24 -10.14
C GLY A 377 3.54 0.64 -8.92
N ARG A 378 4.33 0.17 -7.95
CA ARG A 378 3.86 -0.39 -6.66
C ARG A 378 2.99 0.58 -5.86
N GLY A 379 3.21 1.89 -6.00
CA GLY A 379 2.48 2.95 -5.31
C GLY A 379 1.17 3.37 -5.99
N ILE A 380 0.86 2.81 -7.17
CA ILE A 380 -0.29 3.21 -7.98
C ILE A 380 -1.16 1.99 -8.30
N SER A 381 -0.57 0.95 -8.89
CA SER A 381 -1.27 -0.16 -9.56
C SER A 381 -2.21 -0.97 -8.65
N LEU A 382 -1.68 -1.90 -7.86
CA LEU A 382 -2.47 -2.73 -6.95
C LEU A 382 -3.17 -1.94 -5.82
N PRO A 383 -2.58 -0.84 -5.29
CA PRO A 383 -3.31 0.07 -4.41
C PRO A 383 -4.61 0.62 -5.02
N SER A 384 -4.59 1.07 -6.28
CA SER A 384 -5.79 1.53 -6.99
C SER A 384 -6.86 0.44 -7.11
N LEU A 385 -6.46 -0.78 -7.48
CA LEU A 385 -7.37 -1.93 -7.52
C LEU A 385 -8.01 -2.18 -6.14
N SER A 386 -7.21 -2.07 -5.07
CA SER A 386 -7.68 -2.27 -3.69
C SER A 386 -8.69 -1.20 -3.25
N VAL A 387 -8.45 0.06 -3.63
CA VAL A 387 -9.38 1.16 -3.37
C VAL A 387 -10.69 0.95 -4.12
N ALA A 388 -10.64 0.55 -5.39
CA ALA A 388 -11.83 0.27 -6.20
C ALA A 388 -12.66 -0.87 -5.58
N ALA A 389 -12.00 -1.95 -5.17
CA ALA A 389 -12.64 -3.06 -4.47
C ALA A 389 -13.37 -2.60 -3.19
N GLY A 390 -12.71 -1.77 -2.37
CA GLY A 390 -13.34 -1.21 -1.17
C GLY A 390 -14.56 -0.35 -1.49
N LYS A 391 -14.46 0.51 -2.50
CA LYS A 391 -15.57 1.36 -2.96
C LYS A 391 -16.74 0.53 -3.48
N MET A 392 -16.48 -0.48 -4.30
CA MET A 392 -17.51 -1.43 -4.77
C MET A 392 -18.20 -2.12 -3.60
N CYS A 393 -17.43 -2.68 -2.65
CA CYS A 393 -17.98 -3.35 -1.49
C CYS A 393 -18.80 -2.41 -0.61
N ALA A 394 -18.35 -1.17 -0.38
CA ALA A 394 -19.10 -0.17 0.37
C ALA A 394 -20.43 0.20 -0.31
N ASP A 395 -20.41 0.33 -1.64
CA ASP A 395 -21.58 0.66 -2.44
C ASP A 395 -22.59 -0.51 -2.47
N SER A 396 -22.15 -1.67 -2.97
CA SER A 396 -23.01 -2.83 -3.17
C SER A 396 -23.49 -3.44 -1.87
N THR A 397 -22.63 -3.57 -0.86
CA THR A 397 -23.01 -4.14 0.44
C THR A 397 -23.93 -3.21 1.21
N GLY A 398 -23.71 -1.90 1.16
CA GLY A 398 -24.64 -0.93 1.74
C GLY A 398 -26.03 -1.03 1.13
N ALA A 399 -26.10 -1.12 -0.21
CA ALA A 399 -27.38 -1.25 -0.92
C ALA A 399 -28.07 -2.59 -0.63
N TYR A 400 -27.34 -3.71 -0.69
CA TYR A 400 -27.86 -5.04 -0.39
C TYR A 400 -28.33 -5.15 1.07
N ALA A 401 -27.55 -4.62 2.02
CA ALA A 401 -27.90 -4.65 3.43
C ALA A 401 -29.18 -3.84 3.73
N ARG A 402 -29.40 -2.73 3.01
CA ARG A 402 -30.63 -1.94 3.11
C ARG A 402 -31.86 -2.70 2.61
N LEU A 403 -31.78 -3.31 1.43
CA LEU A 403 -32.96 -3.93 0.78
C LEU A 403 -33.26 -5.35 1.28
N ARG A 404 -32.24 -6.13 1.64
CA ARG A 404 -32.45 -7.53 2.06
C ARG A 404 -33.08 -7.53 3.44
N LYS A 405 -34.24 -8.18 3.56
CA LYS A 405 -34.96 -8.32 4.83
C LYS A 405 -34.90 -9.74 5.35
N GLN A 406 -34.60 -9.90 6.64
CA GLN A 406 -34.73 -11.13 7.40
C GLN A 406 -35.32 -10.80 8.77
N PHE A 407 -36.08 -11.72 9.36
CA PHE A 407 -36.76 -11.48 10.64
C PHE A 407 -37.55 -10.15 10.67
N HIS A 408 -38.22 -9.84 9.54
CA HIS A 408 -39.03 -8.63 9.33
C HIS A 408 -38.29 -7.28 9.40
N THR A 409 -36.96 -7.26 9.32
CA THR A 409 -36.17 -6.03 9.27
C THR A 409 -35.08 -6.10 8.20
N SER A 410 -34.60 -4.94 7.76
CA SER A 410 -33.43 -4.82 6.91
C SER A 410 -32.22 -5.43 7.62
N ILE A 411 -31.42 -6.24 6.92
CA ILE A 411 -30.28 -6.92 7.54
C ILE A 411 -29.21 -5.93 8.04
N GLY A 412 -29.12 -4.75 7.41
CA GLY A 412 -28.21 -3.68 7.85
C GLY A 412 -28.57 -3.05 9.20
N ARG A 413 -29.65 -3.49 9.86
CA ARG A 413 -30.05 -3.07 11.22
C ARG A 413 -29.68 -4.09 12.30
N PHE A 414 -29.07 -5.21 11.94
CA PHE A 414 -28.55 -6.17 12.91
C PHE A 414 -27.12 -5.80 13.29
N GLU A 415 -26.82 -5.69 14.58
CA GLU A 415 -25.50 -5.27 15.08
C GLU A 415 -24.35 -6.10 14.49
N GLY A 416 -24.52 -7.42 14.35
CA GLY A 416 -23.50 -8.28 13.71
C GLY A 416 -23.22 -7.94 12.24
N VAL A 417 -24.20 -7.42 11.50
CA VAL A 417 -24.02 -6.91 10.13
C VAL A 417 -23.44 -5.50 10.16
N GLU A 418 -23.84 -4.66 11.12
CA GLU A 418 -23.32 -3.31 11.30
C GLU A 418 -21.81 -3.30 11.58
N GLU A 419 -21.28 -4.28 12.33
CA GLU A 419 -19.83 -4.44 12.53
C GLU A 419 -19.07 -4.62 11.20
N ALA A 420 -19.58 -5.48 10.31
CA ALA A 420 -18.99 -5.71 9.00
C ALA A 420 -19.12 -4.45 8.11
N LEU A 421 -20.29 -3.81 8.08
CA LEU A 421 -20.52 -2.56 7.35
C LEU A 421 -19.60 -1.43 7.84
N ALA A 422 -19.37 -1.33 9.15
CA ALA A 422 -18.47 -0.33 9.72
C ALA A 422 -17.01 -0.57 9.30
N ARG A 423 -16.54 -1.82 9.29
CA ARG A 423 -15.22 -2.18 8.77
C ARG A 423 -15.10 -1.86 7.29
N ILE A 424 -16.08 -2.22 6.48
CA ILE A 424 -16.14 -1.89 5.04
C ILE A 424 -16.00 -0.39 4.84
N ALA A 425 -16.83 0.42 5.52
CA ALA A 425 -16.82 1.87 5.37
C ALA A 425 -15.47 2.50 5.80
N GLY A 426 -15.01 2.10 6.99
CA GLY A 426 -13.82 2.68 7.60
C GLY A 426 -12.52 2.32 6.90
N LEU A 427 -12.36 1.05 6.49
CA LEU A 427 -11.20 0.60 5.71
C LEU A 427 -11.21 1.17 4.29
N THR A 428 -12.37 1.32 3.67
CA THR A 428 -12.49 1.99 2.36
C THR A 428 -12.05 3.44 2.44
N TYR A 429 -12.47 4.17 3.48
CA TYR A 429 -12.02 5.55 3.70
C TYR A 429 -10.51 5.65 3.91
N LEU A 430 -9.94 4.70 4.67
CA LEU A 430 -8.51 4.60 4.95
C LEU A 430 -7.69 4.25 3.70
N MET A 431 -8.14 3.30 2.88
CA MET A 431 -7.49 2.93 1.63
C MET A 431 -7.43 4.10 0.66
N ASP A 432 -8.58 4.74 0.39
CA ASP A 432 -8.64 5.89 -0.53
C ASP A 432 -7.81 7.08 0.00
N ALA A 433 -7.70 7.25 1.33
CA ALA A 433 -6.79 8.25 1.91
C ALA A 433 -5.31 7.91 1.69
N GLY A 434 -4.91 6.66 1.96
CA GLY A 434 -3.54 6.17 1.77
C GLY A 434 -3.08 6.28 0.31
N GLU A 435 -3.97 5.94 -0.62
CA GLU A 435 -3.71 6.06 -2.06
C GLU A 435 -3.51 7.51 -2.48
N ARG A 436 -4.44 8.40 -2.11
CA ARG A 436 -4.36 9.84 -2.45
C ARG A 436 -3.07 10.49 -1.93
N LEU A 437 -2.64 10.15 -0.72
CA LEU A 437 -1.39 10.67 -0.17
C LEU A 437 -0.18 10.11 -0.92
N THR A 438 -0.20 8.83 -1.29
CA THR A 438 0.89 8.17 -2.03
C THR A 438 1.06 8.78 -3.41
N VAL A 439 -0.02 8.89 -4.19
CA VAL A 439 0.05 9.44 -5.56
C VAL A 439 0.41 10.93 -5.58
N SER A 440 -0.01 11.70 -4.57
CA SER A 440 0.41 13.09 -4.42
C SER A 440 1.93 13.24 -4.25
N ALA A 441 2.57 12.32 -3.52
CA ALA A 441 4.03 12.29 -3.42
C ALA A 441 4.68 12.01 -4.78
N LEU A 442 4.15 11.02 -5.51
CA LEU A 442 4.65 10.66 -6.84
C LEU A 442 4.51 11.81 -7.84
N ASP A 443 3.38 12.52 -7.81
CA ASP A 443 3.13 13.72 -8.64
C ASP A 443 4.06 14.88 -8.29
N ALA A 444 4.52 14.97 -7.04
CA ALA A 444 5.53 15.93 -6.61
C ALA A 444 6.96 15.53 -7.03
N GLY A 445 7.14 14.41 -7.75
CA GLY A 445 8.44 13.90 -8.20
C GLY A 445 9.17 13.06 -7.15
N GLU A 446 8.56 12.79 -5.99
CA GLU A 446 9.12 11.90 -4.98
C GLU A 446 9.10 10.45 -5.48
N LYS A 447 10.04 9.63 -5.01
CA LYS A 447 10.11 8.19 -5.27
C LYS A 447 10.20 7.41 -3.96
N PRO A 448 9.19 7.51 -3.07
CA PRO A 448 9.30 7.05 -1.69
C PRO A 448 9.09 5.54 -1.59
N ALA A 449 10.16 4.75 -1.76
CA ALA A 449 10.09 3.28 -1.85
C ALA A 449 9.43 2.61 -0.63
N VAL A 450 9.62 3.15 0.57
CA VAL A 450 8.98 2.64 1.80
C VAL A 450 7.48 2.92 1.79
N VAL A 451 7.07 4.11 1.34
CA VAL A 451 5.67 4.51 1.27
C VAL A 451 4.92 3.71 0.22
N THR A 452 5.50 3.50 -0.97
CA THR A 452 4.84 2.68 -2.00
C THR A 452 4.76 1.20 -1.58
N ALA A 453 5.74 0.70 -0.82
CA ALA A 453 5.67 -0.62 -0.18
C ALA A 453 4.56 -0.70 0.89
N ILE A 454 4.36 0.35 1.70
CA ILE A 454 3.24 0.45 2.66
C ILE A 454 1.90 0.44 1.91
N ALA A 455 1.74 1.28 0.89
CA ALA A 455 0.51 1.36 0.09
C ALA A 455 0.15 -0.02 -0.46
N LYS A 456 1.08 -0.68 -1.18
CA LYS A 456 0.82 -2.01 -1.75
C LYS A 456 0.47 -3.03 -0.68
N ARG A 457 1.25 -3.14 0.40
CA ARG A 457 1.05 -4.18 1.42
C ARG A 457 -0.26 -4.02 2.17
N TYR A 458 -0.55 -2.82 2.65
CA TYR A 458 -1.62 -2.59 3.61
C TYR A 458 -2.95 -2.32 2.92
N LEU A 459 -2.96 -1.71 1.73
CA LEU A 459 -4.20 -1.52 1.00
C LEU A 459 -4.71 -2.85 0.41
N THR A 460 -3.82 -3.71 -0.11
CA THR A 460 -4.25 -5.04 -0.58
C THR A 460 -4.72 -5.97 0.55
N GLU A 461 -4.23 -5.78 1.78
CA GLU A 461 -4.77 -6.50 2.95
C GLU A 461 -6.10 -5.97 3.40
N ALA A 462 -6.25 -4.64 3.44
CA ALA A 462 -7.52 -4.00 3.77
C ALA A 462 -8.58 -4.38 2.73
N MET A 463 -8.22 -4.47 1.45
CA MET A 463 -9.09 -5.03 0.41
C MET A 463 -9.53 -6.45 0.75
N ARG A 464 -8.61 -7.36 1.11
CA ARG A 464 -8.99 -8.73 1.50
C ARG A 464 -10.06 -8.70 2.58
N GLN A 465 -9.82 -7.95 3.66
CA GLN A 465 -10.76 -7.85 4.78
C GLN A 465 -12.12 -7.28 4.37
N VAL A 466 -12.14 -6.22 3.56
CA VAL A 466 -13.37 -5.57 3.10
C VAL A 466 -14.18 -6.49 2.18
N VAL A 467 -13.52 -7.24 1.29
CA VAL A 467 -14.20 -8.19 0.41
C VAL A 467 -14.70 -9.41 1.18
N ASP A 468 -13.94 -9.92 2.16
CA ASP A 468 -14.38 -10.99 3.05
C ASP A 468 -15.65 -10.56 3.82
N ASP A 469 -15.64 -9.37 4.44
CA ASP A 469 -16.80 -8.80 5.13
C ASP A 469 -18.01 -8.65 4.17
N ALA A 470 -17.78 -8.23 2.93
CA ALA A 470 -18.83 -8.11 1.92
C ALA A 470 -19.44 -9.47 1.55
N MET A 471 -18.60 -10.49 1.39
CA MET A 471 -19.05 -11.87 1.12
C MET A 471 -19.92 -12.41 2.26
N ASP A 472 -19.50 -12.19 3.50
CA ASP A 472 -20.25 -12.61 4.70
C ASP A 472 -21.63 -11.95 4.79
N VAL A 473 -21.73 -10.64 4.49
CA VAL A 473 -23.02 -9.93 4.50
C VAL A 473 -23.95 -10.43 3.38
N HIS A 474 -23.41 -10.78 2.21
CA HIS A 474 -24.21 -11.26 1.07
C HIS A 474 -24.62 -12.73 1.20
N GLY A 475 -23.82 -13.56 1.88
CA GLY A 475 -24.06 -14.99 2.05
C GLY A 475 -24.16 -15.70 0.70
N GLY A 476 -25.23 -16.49 0.50
CA GLY A 476 -25.47 -17.24 -0.74
C GLY A 476 -25.37 -16.40 -2.02
N ARG A 477 -25.80 -15.13 -1.96
CA ARG A 477 -25.74 -14.18 -3.09
C ARG A 477 -24.31 -13.93 -3.59
N GLY A 478 -23.34 -13.91 -2.67
CA GLY A 478 -21.93 -13.65 -3.00
C GLY A 478 -21.23 -14.85 -3.62
N ILE A 479 -21.60 -16.07 -3.21
CA ILE A 479 -20.94 -17.32 -3.64
C ILE A 479 -21.55 -17.97 -4.89
N CYS A 480 -22.81 -17.66 -5.22
CA CYS A 480 -23.45 -18.15 -6.44
C CYS A 480 -22.97 -17.34 -7.65
N MET A 481 -22.13 -17.97 -8.49
CA MET A 481 -21.54 -17.36 -9.68
C MET A 481 -22.57 -17.29 -10.82
N GLY A 482 -22.60 -16.16 -11.53
CA GLY A 482 -23.44 -15.93 -12.70
C GLY A 482 -23.38 -14.47 -13.19
N PRO A 483 -24.09 -14.10 -14.28
CA PRO A 483 -24.12 -12.73 -14.80
C PRO A 483 -24.57 -11.67 -13.79
N SER A 484 -25.37 -12.05 -12.79
CA SER A 484 -25.87 -11.14 -11.75
C SER A 484 -24.92 -11.03 -10.54
N ASN A 485 -23.79 -11.73 -10.52
CA ASN A 485 -22.82 -11.71 -9.42
C ASN A 485 -21.78 -10.58 -9.60
N TYR A 486 -21.60 -9.75 -8.58
CA TYR A 486 -20.65 -8.62 -8.58
C TYR A 486 -19.56 -8.72 -7.49
N LEU A 487 -19.46 -9.84 -6.76
CA LEU A 487 -18.47 -10.03 -5.68
C LEU A 487 -17.54 -11.23 -5.87
N GLY A 488 -18.03 -12.32 -6.47
CA GLY A 488 -17.29 -13.58 -6.56
C GLY A 488 -15.99 -13.46 -7.33
N ARG A 489 -15.99 -12.75 -8.47
CA ARG A 489 -14.77 -12.46 -9.25
C ARG A 489 -13.81 -11.55 -8.50
N LEU A 490 -14.34 -10.55 -7.79
CA LEU A 490 -13.54 -9.69 -6.93
C LEU A 490 -12.85 -10.51 -5.83
N TYR A 491 -13.57 -11.40 -5.15
CA TYR A 491 -13.05 -12.31 -4.14
C TYR A 491 -11.94 -13.23 -4.71
N GLN A 492 -12.18 -13.84 -5.87
CA GLN A 492 -11.21 -14.70 -6.55
C GLN A 492 -9.91 -13.97 -6.95
N SER A 493 -9.97 -12.66 -7.17
CA SER A 493 -8.81 -11.85 -7.55
C SER A 493 -7.86 -11.52 -6.39
N ILE A 494 -8.33 -11.58 -5.13
CA ILE A 494 -7.56 -11.16 -3.95
C ILE A 494 -6.17 -11.81 -3.87
N PRO A 495 -6.02 -13.14 -4.06
CA PRO A 495 -4.73 -13.79 -3.87
C PRO A 495 -3.67 -13.32 -4.87
N VAL A 496 -4.08 -12.81 -6.04
CA VAL A 496 -3.16 -12.24 -7.04
C VAL A 496 -2.54 -10.96 -6.48
N ALA A 497 -3.37 -10.01 -6.05
CA ALA A 497 -2.91 -8.68 -5.59
C ALA A 497 -1.97 -8.75 -4.37
N ILE A 498 -2.19 -9.68 -3.44
CA ILE A 498 -1.36 -9.81 -2.23
C ILE A 498 0.00 -10.48 -2.54
N THR A 499 0.11 -11.17 -3.67
CA THR A 499 1.25 -12.02 -4.05
C THR A 499 2.20 -11.33 -5.02
N VAL A 500 1.68 -10.71 -6.08
CA VAL A 500 2.48 -10.09 -7.14
C VAL A 500 3.05 -8.72 -6.73
N GLU A 501 3.98 -8.18 -7.53
CA GLU A 501 4.71 -6.92 -7.27
C GLU A 501 5.48 -6.87 -5.93
N GLY A 502 5.89 -8.05 -5.46
CA GLY A 502 6.49 -8.26 -4.15
C GLY A 502 5.45 -8.76 -3.17
N ALA A 503 5.56 -10.04 -2.79
CA ALA A 503 4.64 -10.68 -1.87
C ALA A 503 4.54 -9.88 -0.57
N ASN A 504 3.32 -9.74 -0.04
CA ASN A 504 3.05 -8.95 1.15
C ASN A 504 3.95 -9.34 2.36
N ILE A 505 4.34 -10.60 2.45
CA ILE A 505 5.26 -11.10 3.49
C ILE A 505 6.66 -10.47 3.35
N LEU A 506 7.21 -10.45 2.13
CA LEU A 506 8.53 -9.87 1.82
C LEU A 506 8.51 -8.36 1.99
N THR A 507 7.51 -7.69 1.41
CA THR A 507 7.34 -6.24 1.48
C THR A 507 7.27 -5.76 2.93
N ARG A 508 6.53 -6.48 3.79
CA ARG A 508 6.40 -6.16 5.22
C ARG A 508 7.73 -6.30 5.97
N SER A 509 8.42 -7.42 5.84
CA SER A 509 9.54 -7.75 6.73
C SER A 509 10.89 -7.20 6.26
N LEU A 510 11.10 -7.06 4.95
CA LEU A 510 12.39 -6.70 4.36
C LEU A 510 12.41 -5.25 3.84
N MET A 511 11.39 -4.81 3.10
CA MET A 511 11.42 -3.51 2.44
C MET A 511 11.08 -2.36 3.40
N ILE A 512 9.90 -2.39 4.04
CA ILE A 512 9.37 -1.25 4.81
C ILE A 512 10.32 -0.88 5.97
N PHE A 513 10.64 -1.84 6.84
CA PHE A 513 11.51 -1.55 7.98
C PHE A 513 13.00 -1.57 7.62
N GLY A 514 13.46 -2.54 6.80
CA GLY A 514 14.88 -2.67 6.49
C GLY A 514 15.44 -1.44 5.78
N GLN A 515 14.81 -1.03 4.67
CA GLN A 515 15.20 0.18 3.95
C GLN A 515 14.83 1.43 4.74
N GLY A 516 13.65 1.43 5.37
CA GLY A 516 13.17 2.57 6.14
C GLY A 516 14.06 2.95 7.32
N ALA A 517 14.42 1.99 8.18
CA ALA A 517 15.25 2.25 9.35
C ALA A 517 16.67 2.71 8.96
N MET A 518 17.19 2.22 7.83
CA MET A 518 18.49 2.66 7.31
C MET A 518 18.44 4.05 6.65
N ARG A 519 17.43 4.32 5.82
CA ARG A 519 17.35 5.55 5.01
C ARG A 519 16.78 6.73 5.78
N CYS A 520 15.83 6.48 6.68
CA CYS A 520 15.13 7.54 7.38
C CYS A 520 15.84 7.97 8.67
N HIS A 521 16.81 7.20 9.16
CA HIS A 521 17.56 7.58 10.35
C HIS A 521 18.63 8.63 10.01
N PRO A 522 18.63 9.83 10.64
CA PRO A 522 19.49 10.94 10.21
C PRO A 522 21.01 10.69 10.29
N TYR A 523 21.44 9.74 11.14
CA TYR A 523 22.87 9.54 11.45
C TYR A 523 23.40 8.15 11.08
N LEU A 524 22.52 7.17 10.78
CA LEU A 524 22.93 5.76 10.72
C LEU A 524 23.77 5.46 9.48
N GLN A 525 23.48 6.11 8.35
CA GLN A 525 24.26 5.96 7.12
C GLN A 525 25.69 6.48 7.30
N GLU A 526 25.85 7.67 7.90
CA GLU A 526 27.18 8.25 8.15
C GLU A 526 27.97 7.42 9.16
N GLU A 527 27.33 6.88 10.20
CA GLU A 527 27.97 5.93 11.14
C GLU A 527 28.50 4.69 10.42
N ILE A 528 27.69 4.07 9.57
CA ILE A 528 28.09 2.87 8.81
C ILE A 528 29.23 3.22 7.86
N ALA A 529 29.10 4.30 7.09
CA ALA A 529 30.10 4.74 6.11
C ALA A 529 31.44 5.05 6.78
N SER A 530 31.43 5.83 7.87
CA SER A 530 32.63 6.17 8.64
C SER A 530 33.23 4.98 9.42
N ALA A 531 32.41 4.00 9.80
CA ALA A 531 32.90 2.75 10.41
C ALA A 531 33.70 1.89 9.42
N THR A 532 33.28 1.88 8.15
CA THR A 532 33.96 1.14 7.06
C THR A 532 35.08 1.91 6.38
N ALA A 533 35.12 3.23 6.51
CA ALA A 533 36.14 4.07 5.87
C ALA A 533 37.54 3.86 6.48
N GLU A 534 38.54 3.85 5.59
CA GLU A 534 39.97 3.80 5.93
C GLU A 534 40.61 5.19 5.72
N GLY A 535 41.57 5.57 6.56
CA GLY A 535 42.27 6.87 6.51
C GLY A 535 42.10 7.76 7.75
N ASP A 536 42.89 8.84 7.79
CA ASP A 536 42.89 9.83 8.88
C ASP A 536 41.53 10.55 8.97
N GLY A 537 41.03 10.79 10.18
CA GLY A 537 39.74 11.46 10.41
C GLY A 537 38.50 10.54 10.39
N ALA A 538 38.65 9.25 10.08
CA ALA A 538 37.52 8.33 10.01
C ALA A 538 36.97 7.93 11.40
N LEU A 539 37.77 8.04 12.47
CA LEU A 539 37.31 7.74 13.83
C LEU A 539 36.54 8.93 14.41
N GLU A 540 36.97 10.14 14.11
CA GLU A 540 36.40 11.42 14.53
C GLU A 540 35.04 11.66 13.86
N ARG A 541 34.91 11.34 12.57
CA ARG A 541 33.62 11.35 11.86
C ARG A 541 32.64 10.35 12.47
N PHE A 542 33.12 9.14 12.75
CA PHE A 542 32.31 8.10 13.41
C PHE A 542 31.86 8.54 14.80
N ASP A 543 32.76 9.12 15.60
CA ASP A 543 32.46 9.66 16.93
C ASP A 543 31.39 10.76 16.88
N THR A 544 31.51 11.68 15.92
CA THR A 544 30.55 12.78 15.73
C THR A 544 29.16 12.23 15.42
N ALA A 545 29.07 11.29 14.48
CA ALA A 545 27.81 10.67 14.10
C ALA A 545 27.19 9.87 15.27
N LEU A 546 28.02 9.07 15.96
CA LEU A 546 27.61 8.29 17.13
C LEU A 546 27.04 9.16 18.26
N MET A 547 27.70 10.28 18.58
CA MET A 547 27.23 11.19 19.62
C MET A 547 25.92 11.88 19.23
N ALA A 548 25.75 12.20 17.95
CA ALA A 548 24.52 12.76 17.43
C ALA A 548 23.37 11.75 17.50
N HIS A 549 23.60 10.49 17.11
CA HIS A 549 22.63 9.40 17.23
C HIS A 549 22.24 9.13 18.68
N MET A 550 23.21 9.03 19.60
CA MET A 550 22.90 8.87 21.03
C MET A 550 22.01 9.99 21.57
N SER A 551 22.33 11.25 21.23
CA SER A 551 21.53 12.41 21.65
C SER A 551 20.12 12.34 21.06
N TYR A 552 20.01 11.94 19.79
CA TYR A 552 18.76 11.76 19.07
C TYR A 552 17.88 10.67 19.71
N THR A 553 18.42 9.49 20.01
CA THR A 553 17.70 8.41 20.68
C THR A 553 17.22 8.83 22.07
N ILE A 554 18.04 9.56 22.84
CA ILE A 554 17.66 10.08 24.17
C ILE A 554 16.50 11.08 24.05
N ALA A 555 16.57 12.00 23.09
CA ALA A 555 15.51 12.97 22.86
C ALA A 555 14.19 12.28 22.45
N ASN A 556 14.25 11.27 21.57
CA ASN A 556 13.09 10.47 21.20
C ASN A 556 12.50 9.68 22.38
N ALA A 557 13.34 9.06 23.20
CA ALA A 557 12.89 8.37 24.41
C ALA A 557 12.21 9.34 25.40
N ALA A 558 12.77 10.54 25.59
CA ALA A 558 12.19 11.57 26.43
C ALA A 558 10.84 12.07 25.87
N ARG A 559 10.73 12.32 24.56
CA ARG A 559 9.46 12.64 23.88
C ARG A 559 8.43 11.54 24.07
N ALA A 560 8.80 10.28 23.85
CA ALA A 560 7.90 9.14 24.00
C ALA A 560 7.29 9.07 25.40
N VAL A 561 8.13 9.21 26.44
CA VAL A 561 7.68 9.23 27.84
C VAL A 561 6.82 10.47 28.14
N LEU A 562 7.30 11.66 27.77
CA LEU A 562 6.59 12.92 28.02
C LEU A 562 5.22 12.95 27.36
N TYR A 563 5.13 12.55 26.08
CA TYR A 563 3.88 12.48 25.34
C TYR A 563 2.99 11.34 25.83
N GLY A 564 3.56 10.24 26.33
CA GLY A 564 2.81 9.17 26.98
C GLY A 564 2.17 9.59 28.31
N LEU A 565 2.85 10.42 29.10
CA LEU A 565 2.37 10.93 30.39
C LEU A 565 1.41 12.12 30.23
N ALA A 566 1.76 13.08 29.37
CA ALA A 566 1.12 14.39 29.27
C ALA A 566 0.96 14.87 27.80
N GLY A 567 0.73 13.93 26.87
CA GLY A 567 0.54 14.20 25.45
C GLY A 567 -0.45 15.32 25.10
N PRO A 568 -1.63 15.42 25.75
CA PRO A 568 -2.57 16.52 25.48
C PRO A 568 -2.00 17.94 25.69
N LEU A 569 -0.95 18.08 26.51
CA LEU A 569 -0.33 19.38 26.82
C LEU A 569 0.89 19.65 25.93
N PHE A 570 1.69 18.63 25.62
CA PHE A 570 3.03 18.84 25.04
C PHE A 570 3.21 18.32 23.61
N ALA A 571 2.42 17.32 23.19
CA ALA A 571 2.54 16.76 21.85
C ALA A 571 1.99 17.74 20.80
N PRO A 572 2.65 17.88 19.64
CA PRO A 572 2.24 18.82 18.62
C PRO A 572 0.91 18.40 17.96
N ALA A 573 0.11 19.40 17.61
CA ALA A 573 -1.00 19.28 16.68
C ALA A 573 -1.02 20.54 15.82
N PRO A 574 -0.94 20.42 14.48
CA PRO A 574 -0.94 21.58 13.59
C PRO A 574 -2.33 22.25 13.49
N VAL A 575 -3.37 21.56 13.94
CA VAL A 575 -4.77 21.98 13.84
C VAL A 575 -5.47 21.88 15.19
N ALA A 576 -6.56 22.64 15.33
CA ALA A 576 -7.50 22.52 16.44
C ALA A 576 -8.71 21.65 16.04
N GLY A 577 -9.48 21.17 17.03
CA GLY A 577 -10.73 20.44 16.80
C GLY A 577 -10.61 18.91 16.88
N PRO A 578 -11.56 18.16 16.28
CA PRO A 578 -11.72 16.72 16.47
C PRO A 578 -10.51 15.87 16.02
N SER A 579 -9.76 16.34 15.02
CA SER A 579 -8.58 15.66 14.46
C SER A 579 -7.29 15.86 15.28
N ALA A 580 -7.21 16.93 16.10
CA ALA A 580 -6.00 17.33 16.82
C ALA A 580 -5.44 16.22 17.73
N ARG A 581 -6.31 15.43 18.35
CA ARG A 581 -5.91 14.33 19.24
C ARG A 581 -5.13 13.23 18.52
N TYR A 582 -5.32 13.06 17.22
CA TYR A 582 -4.67 12.00 16.45
C TYR A 582 -3.28 12.41 16.00
N TYR A 583 -3.08 13.66 15.60
CA TYR A 583 -1.74 14.22 15.38
C TYR A 583 -0.84 14.04 16.60
N ARG A 584 -1.35 14.35 17.80
CA ARG A 584 -0.63 14.16 19.06
C ARG A 584 -0.25 12.70 19.31
N GLN A 585 -1.14 11.77 18.97
CA GLN A 585 -0.89 10.34 19.12
C GLN A 585 0.13 9.82 18.10
N ILE A 586 0.07 10.28 16.85
CA ILE A 586 1.09 9.98 15.84
C ILE A 586 2.47 10.47 16.31
N ALA A 587 2.58 11.71 16.81
CA ALA A 587 3.84 12.23 17.34
C ALA A 587 4.37 11.39 18.51
N ARG A 588 3.49 10.95 19.43
CA ARG A 588 3.85 10.03 20.52
C ARG A 588 4.39 8.71 20.00
N TYR A 589 3.66 8.04 19.12
CA TYR A 589 4.06 6.72 18.64
C TYR A 589 5.26 6.77 17.70
N SER A 590 5.42 7.85 16.94
CA SER A 590 6.61 8.10 16.14
C SER A 590 7.85 8.17 17.03
N ALA A 591 7.82 8.99 18.08
CA ALA A 591 8.92 9.09 19.06
C ALA A 591 9.24 7.73 19.72
N ALA A 592 8.19 6.99 20.14
CA ALA A 592 8.34 5.68 20.74
C ALA A 592 8.93 4.65 19.77
N THR A 593 8.44 4.63 18.52
CA THR A 593 8.90 3.72 17.46
C THR A 593 10.36 3.98 17.15
N SER A 594 10.77 5.25 16.98
CA SER A 594 12.15 5.64 16.74
C SER A 594 13.08 5.19 17.88
N ALA A 595 12.77 5.54 19.13
CA ALA A 595 13.61 5.16 20.27
C ALA A 595 13.71 3.63 20.46
N MET A 596 12.63 2.91 20.20
CA MET A 596 12.62 1.44 20.25
C MET A 596 13.41 0.82 19.09
N ALA A 597 13.34 1.40 17.89
CA ALA A 597 14.08 0.93 16.72
C ALA A 597 15.59 1.10 16.91
N ASP A 598 16.05 2.25 17.40
CA ASP A 598 17.47 2.50 17.71
C ASP A 598 17.99 1.51 18.76
N LEU A 599 17.20 1.30 19.82
CA LEU A 599 17.55 0.35 20.87
C LEU A 599 17.58 -1.10 20.33
N ALA A 600 16.71 -1.43 19.39
CA ALA A 600 16.72 -2.73 18.72
C ALA A 600 17.94 -2.90 17.81
N LEU A 601 18.29 -1.88 17.01
CA LEU A 601 19.48 -1.87 16.15
C LEU A 601 20.76 -1.98 16.97
N MET A 602 20.88 -1.22 18.06
CA MET A 602 22.06 -1.24 18.94
C MET A 602 22.24 -2.60 19.63
N THR A 603 21.15 -3.25 20.02
CA THR A 603 21.23 -4.50 20.81
C THR A 603 21.28 -5.76 19.94
N LEU A 604 20.62 -5.76 18.77
CA LEU A 604 20.56 -6.93 17.88
C LEU A 604 21.50 -6.81 16.68
N GLY A 605 21.95 -5.61 16.33
CA GLY A 605 22.81 -5.37 15.16
C GLY A 605 22.26 -6.02 13.89
N GLY A 606 23.15 -6.65 13.11
CA GLY A 606 22.77 -7.39 11.91
C GLY A 606 21.82 -8.58 12.14
N ALA A 607 21.65 -9.06 13.38
CA ALA A 607 20.66 -10.09 13.67
C ALA A 607 19.21 -9.59 13.54
N LEU A 608 18.98 -8.26 13.60
CA LEU A 608 17.66 -7.67 13.40
C LEU A 608 17.11 -7.97 11.98
N LYS A 609 17.99 -7.97 10.96
CA LYS A 609 17.64 -8.37 9.57
C LYS A 609 17.06 -9.78 9.51
N ARG A 610 17.57 -10.70 10.33
CA ARG A 610 17.10 -12.10 10.42
C ARG A 610 15.88 -12.28 11.33
N LYS A 611 15.55 -11.29 12.17
CA LYS A 611 14.40 -11.31 13.09
C LYS A 611 13.17 -10.70 12.42
N GLU A 612 12.75 -11.30 11.31
CA GLU A 612 11.65 -10.79 10.45
C GLU A 612 10.34 -10.51 11.19
N ALA A 613 10.04 -11.28 12.25
CA ALA A 613 8.87 -11.03 13.08
C ALA A 613 8.97 -9.75 13.93
N ILE A 614 10.17 -9.33 14.33
CA ILE A 614 10.39 -8.08 15.08
C ILE A 614 10.44 -6.90 14.10
N SER A 615 11.25 -7.00 13.04
CA SER A 615 11.33 -5.95 12.01
C SER A 615 9.97 -5.69 11.37
N GLY A 616 9.22 -6.76 11.05
CA GLY A 616 7.88 -6.63 10.49
C GLY A 616 6.89 -5.96 11.44
N ARG A 617 7.03 -6.08 12.77
CA ARG A 617 6.17 -5.34 13.72
C ARG A 617 6.53 -3.86 13.79
N PHE A 618 7.80 -3.49 13.63
CA PHE A 618 8.15 -2.09 13.45
C PHE A 618 7.57 -1.54 12.14
N ALA A 619 7.61 -2.32 11.05
CA ALA A 619 6.94 -1.98 9.79
C ALA A 619 5.42 -1.81 9.97
N ASP A 620 4.77 -2.64 10.79
CA ASP A 620 3.34 -2.50 11.12
C ASP A 620 3.07 -1.17 11.84
N ALA A 621 3.82 -0.86 12.91
CA ALA A 621 3.65 0.39 13.66
C ALA A 621 3.78 1.62 12.75
N MET A 622 4.75 1.58 11.86
CA MET A 622 4.97 2.60 10.85
C MET A 622 3.84 2.75 9.84
N ALA A 623 3.45 1.65 9.21
CA ALA A 623 2.45 1.67 8.17
C ALA A 623 1.12 2.22 8.68
N TRP A 624 0.72 1.82 9.89
CA TRP A 624 -0.50 2.33 10.50
C TRP A 624 -0.38 3.81 10.92
N MET A 625 0.80 4.31 11.30
CA MET A 625 1.01 5.76 11.47
C MET A 625 0.92 6.52 10.15
N TYR A 626 1.47 5.96 9.07
CA TYR A 626 1.35 6.52 7.72
C TYR A 626 -0.11 6.61 7.27
N LEU A 627 -0.87 5.52 7.38
CA LEU A 627 -2.28 5.48 6.99
C LEU A 627 -3.15 6.39 7.87
N CYS A 628 -2.86 6.50 9.17
CA CYS A 628 -3.50 7.47 10.05
C CYS A 628 -3.19 8.92 9.61
N SER A 629 -1.95 9.21 9.22
CA SER A 629 -1.56 10.53 8.68
C SER A 629 -2.31 10.84 7.38
N ALA A 630 -2.44 9.84 6.50
CA ALA A 630 -3.17 9.96 5.23
C ALA A 630 -4.66 10.26 5.44
N VAL A 631 -5.31 9.58 6.39
CA VAL A 631 -6.70 9.83 6.79
C VAL A 631 -6.89 11.26 7.26
N LEU A 632 -5.98 11.76 8.11
CA LEU A 632 -6.03 13.15 8.58
C LEU A 632 -5.82 14.14 7.43
N LYS A 633 -4.83 13.89 6.56
CA LYS A 633 -4.56 14.75 5.40
C LYS A 633 -5.75 14.80 4.44
N ARG A 634 -6.38 13.66 4.14
CA ARG A 634 -7.59 13.60 3.33
C ARG A 634 -8.72 14.43 3.95
N PHE A 635 -8.97 14.28 5.25
CA PHE A 635 -10.03 15.01 5.93
C PHE A 635 -9.82 16.54 5.86
N GLU A 636 -8.56 16.98 5.95
CA GLU A 636 -8.17 18.39 5.76
C GLU A 636 -8.38 18.84 4.30
N ASP A 637 -7.92 18.06 3.33
CA ASP A 637 -8.04 18.34 1.88
C ASP A 637 -9.49 18.40 1.39
N ASP A 638 -10.39 17.66 2.04
CA ASP A 638 -11.82 17.65 1.74
C ASP A 638 -12.58 18.77 2.48
N GLY A 639 -11.88 19.64 3.22
CA GLY A 639 -12.45 20.80 3.88
C GLY A 639 -13.10 20.50 5.23
N ARG A 640 -12.67 19.44 5.91
CA ARG A 640 -13.18 18.99 7.22
C ARG A 640 -14.70 18.81 7.26
N PRO A 641 -15.30 18.05 6.33
CA PRO A 641 -16.75 17.87 6.31
C PRO A 641 -17.20 17.14 7.59
N ARG A 642 -18.04 17.79 8.40
CA ARG A 642 -18.54 17.21 9.67
C ARG A 642 -19.19 15.83 9.51
N ALA A 643 -19.84 15.60 8.36
CA ALA A 643 -20.47 14.33 8.05
C ALA A 643 -19.47 13.16 7.90
N ASP A 644 -18.19 13.44 7.63
CA ASP A 644 -17.14 12.42 7.50
C ASP A 644 -16.30 12.26 8.77
N GLU A 645 -16.56 13.06 9.82
CA GLU A 645 -15.88 12.92 11.12
C GLU A 645 -15.97 11.49 11.67
N PRO A 646 -17.10 10.77 11.60
CA PRO A 646 -17.16 9.39 12.05
C PRO A 646 -16.19 8.46 11.29
N LEU A 647 -16.09 8.57 9.96
CA LEU A 647 -15.15 7.77 9.16
C LEU A 647 -13.69 8.08 9.55
N MET A 648 -13.37 9.37 9.69
CA MET A 648 -12.05 9.82 10.14
C MET A 648 -11.73 9.28 11.55
N HIS A 649 -12.68 9.37 12.47
CA HIS A 649 -12.51 8.88 13.84
C HIS A 649 -12.27 7.38 13.88
N TRP A 650 -13.07 6.61 13.14
CA TRP A 650 -12.97 5.16 13.07
C TRP A 650 -11.60 4.75 12.51
N ALA A 651 -11.20 5.32 11.38
CA ALA A 651 -9.96 4.97 10.70
C ALA A 651 -8.72 5.35 11.53
N CYS A 652 -8.74 6.49 12.22
CA CYS A 652 -7.66 6.89 13.11
C CYS A 652 -7.58 6.01 14.38
N GLN A 653 -8.72 5.68 15.00
CA GLN A 653 -8.75 4.79 16.18
C GLN A 653 -8.25 3.39 15.83
N TYR A 654 -8.75 2.83 14.72
CA TYR A 654 -8.31 1.54 14.21
C TYR A 654 -6.80 1.54 13.96
N SER A 655 -6.29 2.52 13.20
CA SER A 655 -4.86 2.62 12.89
C SER A 655 -4.00 2.70 14.16
N LEU A 656 -4.34 3.59 15.09
CA LEU A 656 -3.55 3.79 16.32
C LEU A 656 -3.63 2.58 17.26
N TYR A 657 -4.74 1.85 17.27
CA TYR A 657 -4.83 0.56 17.95
C TYR A 657 -3.85 -0.45 17.36
N GLN A 658 -3.76 -0.55 16.03
CA GLN A 658 -2.80 -1.44 15.36
C GLN A 658 -1.34 -1.04 15.65
N VAL A 659 -1.04 0.27 15.73
CA VAL A 659 0.28 0.76 16.18
C VAL A 659 0.61 0.25 17.58
N GLU A 660 -0.32 0.36 18.54
CA GLU A 660 -0.08 -0.15 19.89
C GLU A 660 0.11 -1.67 19.92
N GLN A 661 -0.67 -2.45 19.15
CA GLN A 661 -0.49 -3.90 19.06
C GLN A 661 0.88 -4.27 18.51
N ALA A 662 1.32 -3.58 17.48
CA ALA A 662 2.62 -3.80 16.84
C ALA A 662 3.78 -3.53 17.82
N LEU A 663 3.78 -2.36 18.48
CA LEU A 663 4.81 -1.98 19.46
C LEU A 663 4.81 -2.88 20.70
N ASP A 664 3.64 -3.23 21.23
CA ASP A 664 3.53 -4.20 22.32
C ASP A 664 4.02 -5.60 21.89
N GLY A 665 3.75 -5.99 20.65
CA GLY A 665 4.27 -7.20 20.05
C GLY A 665 5.80 -7.21 19.96
N VAL A 666 6.43 -6.09 19.60
CA VAL A 666 7.90 -5.94 19.65
C VAL A 666 8.38 -6.17 21.08
N ILE A 667 7.82 -5.46 22.07
CA ILE A 667 8.23 -5.53 23.47
C ILE A 667 8.10 -6.95 24.03
N ARG A 668 6.96 -7.60 23.83
CA ARG A 668 6.69 -8.95 24.38
C ARG A 668 7.64 -10.01 23.81
N ASN A 669 8.05 -9.84 22.56
CA ASN A 669 8.87 -10.80 21.83
C ASN A 669 10.34 -10.36 21.70
N PHE A 670 10.72 -9.27 22.36
CA PHE A 670 12.09 -8.80 22.33
C PHE A 670 13.00 -9.77 23.11
N PRO A 671 14.10 -10.26 22.52
CA PRO A 671 14.88 -11.35 23.11
C PRO A 671 15.61 -10.93 24.39
N VAL A 672 15.98 -9.65 24.52
CA VAL A 672 16.69 -9.12 25.70
C VAL A 672 15.67 -8.50 26.67
N ARG A 673 15.28 -9.24 27.71
CA ARG A 673 14.17 -8.85 28.63
C ARG A 673 14.36 -7.51 29.35
N PRO A 674 15.54 -7.17 29.91
CA PRO A 674 15.74 -5.86 30.52
C PRO A 674 15.53 -4.70 29.53
N ILE A 675 15.95 -4.89 28.28
CA ILE A 675 15.75 -3.94 27.19
C ILE A 675 14.26 -3.83 26.84
N ALA A 676 13.55 -4.96 26.80
CA ALA A 676 12.10 -4.99 26.59
C ALA A 676 11.34 -4.19 27.67
N TRP A 677 11.72 -4.33 28.95
CA TRP A 677 11.12 -3.56 30.03
C TRP A 677 11.37 -2.05 29.87
N LYS A 678 12.58 -1.67 29.43
CA LYS A 678 12.90 -0.28 29.10
C LYS A 678 12.01 0.26 27.98
N MET A 679 11.87 -0.48 26.88
CA MET A 679 10.98 -0.14 25.77
C MET A 679 9.52 0.01 26.24
N ARG A 680 9.06 -0.87 27.15
CA ARG A 680 7.72 -0.78 27.74
C ARG A 680 7.49 0.54 28.46
N VAL A 681 8.45 0.97 29.29
CA VAL A 681 8.36 2.24 30.03
C VAL A 681 8.34 3.43 29.06
N TRP A 682 9.13 3.37 27.99
CA TRP A 682 9.18 4.43 26.99
C TRP A 682 7.89 4.55 26.17
N ALA A 683 7.40 3.45 25.61
CA ALA A 683 6.22 3.46 24.73
C ALA A 683 4.90 3.57 25.52
N PHE A 684 4.82 2.94 26.68
CA PHE A 684 3.60 2.74 27.45
C PHE A 684 3.77 3.06 28.94
N PRO A 685 4.21 4.29 29.32
CA PRO A 685 4.45 4.64 30.71
C PRO A 685 3.20 4.50 31.60
N LEU A 686 2.01 4.65 31.01
CA LEU A 686 0.71 4.50 31.67
C LEU A 686 -0.11 3.33 31.09
N GLY A 687 0.57 2.37 30.46
CA GLY A 687 -0.07 1.27 29.74
C GLY A 687 -0.55 1.63 28.33
N ARG A 688 -1.18 0.64 27.68
CA ARG A 688 -1.84 0.77 26.37
C ARG A 688 -3.17 1.49 26.55
N ARG A 689 -3.51 2.40 25.65
CA ARG A 689 -4.70 3.27 25.76
C ARG A 689 -5.51 3.39 24.47
N ALA A 690 -4.96 2.97 23.33
CA ALA A 690 -5.73 2.92 22.11
C ALA A 690 -6.76 1.79 22.22
N SER A 691 -7.98 2.09 21.80
CA SER A 691 -9.07 1.12 21.67
C SER A 691 -9.48 1.03 20.22
N LEU A 692 -10.09 -0.10 19.85
CA LEU A 692 -10.90 -0.15 18.64
C LEU A 692 -12.06 0.86 18.74
N PRO A 693 -12.64 1.26 17.60
CA PRO A 693 -13.89 2.01 17.55
C PRO A 693 -14.98 1.35 18.41
N ASP A 694 -15.81 2.17 19.06
CA ASP A 694 -16.94 1.68 19.87
C ASP A 694 -18.18 1.41 19.01
N ASP A 695 -19.13 0.66 19.56
CA ASP A 695 -20.34 0.22 18.85
C ASP A 695 -21.18 1.41 18.37
N LYS A 696 -21.18 2.52 19.11
CA LYS A 696 -21.86 3.76 18.70
C LYS A 696 -21.28 4.31 17.40
N LEU A 697 -19.96 4.34 17.29
CA LEU A 697 -19.28 4.77 16.08
C LEU A 697 -19.50 3.76 14.95
N MET A 698 -19.47 2.46 15.23
CA MET A 698 -19.77 1.43 14.23
C MET A 698 -21.19 1.58 13.66
N HIS A 699 -22.19 1.78 14.52
CA HIS A 699 -23.57 2.03 14.12
C HIS A 699 -23.70 3.26 13.21
N GLN A 700 -22.96 4.34 13.50
CA GLN A 700 -22.94 5.53 12.64
C GLN A 700 -22.40 5.22 11.24
N LEU A 701 -21.29 4.48 11.13
CA LEU A 701 -20.70 4.11 9.84
C LEU A 701 -21.61 3.17 9.04
N ALA A 702 -22.20 2.16 9.69
CA ALA A 702 -23.16 1.26 9.05
C ALA A 702 -24.37 2.03 8.49
N GLY A 703 -24.92 2.95 9.29
CA GLY A 703 -25.98 3.87 8.87
C GLY A 703 -25.61 4.70 7.62
N MET A 704 -24.36 5.15 7.51
CA MET A 704 -23.89 5.91 6.34
C MET A 704 -23.88 5.09 5.05
N LEU A 705 -23.67 3.77 5.11
CA LEU A 705 -23.66 2.91 3.91
C LEU A 705 -25.06 2.55 3.43
N ILE A 706 -26.00 2.32 4.37
CA ILE A 706 -27.36 1.86 4.06
C ILE A 706 -28.33 3.01 3.75
N GLU A 707 -27.95 4.25 4.05
CA GLU A 707 -28.74 5.45 3.73
C GLU A 707 -28.05 6.31 2.65
N PRO A 708 -28.80 6.86 1.67
CA PRO A 708 -28.25 7.83 0.74
C PRO A 708 -27.76 9.08 1.48
N SER A 709 -26.46 9.36 1.37
CA SER A 709 -25.84 10.51 2.02
C SER A 709 -24.74 11.11 1.13
N ALA A 710 -24.40 12.37 1.38
CA ALA A 710 -23.27 13.01 0.71
C ALA A 710 -21.95 12.29 1.06
N THR A 711 -21.84 11.76 2.27
CA THR A 711 -20.71 10.93 2.72
C THR A 711 -20.61 9.63 1.93
N ARG A 712 -21.71 8.89 1.76
CA ARG A 712 -21.73 7.68 0.91
C ARG A 712 -21.27 7.99 -0.51
N LYS A 713 -21.82 9.06 -1.12
CA LYS A 713 -21.44 9.50 -2.47
C LYS A 713 -19.95 9.84 -2.60
N ARG A 714 -19.37 10.53 -1.61
CA ARG A 714 -17.93 10.82 -1.58
C ARG A 714 -17.09 9.55 -1.41
N LEU A 715 -17.51 8.65 -0.51
CA LEU A 715 -16.80 7.42 -0.19
C LEU A 715 -16.64 6.53 -1.43
N VAL A 716 -17.71 6.35 -2.20
CA VAL A 716 -17.73 5.47 -3.38
C VAL A 716 -17.36 6.19 -4.68
N SER A 717 -16.99 7.47 -4.63
CA SER A 717 -16.69 8.27 -5.83
C SER A 717 -15.54 7.70 -6.67
N GLY A 718 -15.69 7.79 -7.99
CA GLY A 718 -14.68 7.35 -8.97
C GLY A 718 -14.86 5.92 -9.48
N ILE A 719 -15.79 5.14 -8.93
CA ILE A 719 -16.23 3.88 -9.54
C ILE A 719 -17.20 4.15 -10.70
N TYR A 720 -17.31 3.20 -11.62
CA TYR A 720 -18.30 3.24 -12.68
C TYR A 720 -19.72 3.03 -12.13
N ASP A 721 -20.64 3.93 -12.47
CA ASP A 721 -22.07 3.81 -12.14
C ASP A 721 -22.79 3.25 -13.39
N GLY A 722 -23.09 1.95 -13.36
CA GLY A 722 -23.68 1.27 -14.50
C GLY A 722 -25.12 1.67 -14.78
N ASP A 723 -25.61 1.29 -15.96
CA ASP A 723 -27.02 1.45 -16.32
C ASP A 723 -27.94 0.59 -15.43
N SER A 724 -29.26 0.80 -15.55
CA SER A 724 -30.26 0.05 -14.78
C SER A 724 -30.22 -1.46 -15.02
N GLU A 725 -29.63 -1.91 -16.13
CA GLU A 725 -29.58 -3.31 -16.54
C GLU A 725 -28.35 -4.01 -15.96
N SER A 726 -27.29 -3.30 -15.57
CA SER A 726 -26.14 -3.88 -14.87
C SER A 726 -26.51 -4.46 -13.49
N ALA A 727 -25.78 -5.48 -13.03
CA ALA A 727 -26.06 -6.13 -11.74
C ALA A 727 -26.05 -5.13 -10.55
N THR A 728 -25.13 -4.17 -10.55
CA THR A 728 -25.05 -3.10 -9.55
C THR A 728 -26.11 -2.01 -9.77
N GLY A 729 -26.46 -1.69 -11.02
CA GLY A 729 -27.54 -0.74 -11.33
C GLY A 729 -28.91 -1.23 -10.88
N ARG A 730 -29.21 -2.53 -11.08
CA ARG A 730 -30.42 -3.19 -10.55
C ARG A 730 -30.49 -3.10 -9.03
N LEU A 731 -29.35 -3.31 -8.37
CA LEU A 731 -29.21 -3.20 -6.92
C LEU A 731 -29.51 -1.77 -6.44
N HIS A 732 -28.99 -0.75 -7.13
CA HIS A 732 -29.24 0.65 -6.81
C HIS A 732 -30.70 1.06 -7.04
N HIS A 733 -31.31 0.59 -8.13
CA HIS A 733 -32.73 0.81 -8.40
C HIS A 733 -33.60 0.19 -7.30
N ALA A 734 -33.34 -1.06 -6.90
CA ALA A 734 -34.03 -1.72 -5.81
C ALA A 734 -33.85 -1.00 -4.46
N MET A 735 -32.64 -0.52 -4.16
CA MET A 735 -32.39 0.28 -2.94
C MET A 735 -33.21 1.57 -2.94
N ARG A 736 -33.27 2.30 -4.05
CA ARG A 736 -34.08 3.52 -4.18
C ARG A 736 -35.56 3.22 -3.91
N LEU A 737 -36.11 2.20 -4.57
CA LEU A 737 -37.52 1.82 -4.37
C LEU A 737 -37.80 1.37 -2.93
N THR A 738 -36.88 0.59 -2.33
CA THR A 738 -36.97 0.17 -0.92
C THR A 738 -37.17 1.37 0.00
N ILE A 739 -36.38 2.44 -0.17
CA ILE A 739 -36.48 3.64 0.67
C ILE A 739 -37.84 4.34 0.47
N HIS A 740 -38.36 4.37 -0.76
CA HIS A 740 -39.64 5.03 -1.04
C HIS A 740 -40.84 4.27 -0.48
N ILE A 741 -40.76 2.94 -0.32
CA ILE A 741 -41.85 2.14 0.23
C ILE A 741 -41.86 2.08 1.78
N GLU A 742 -40.79 2.47 2.47
CA GLU A 742 -40.73 2.38 3.95
C GLU A 742 -41.87 3.11 4.69
N PRO A 743 -42.30 4.33 4.29
CA PRO A 743 -43.45 4.98 4.91
C PRO A 743 -44.75 4.18 4.71
N ILE A 744 -44.89 3.53 3.55
CA ILE A 744 -46.06 2.71 3.21
C ILE A 744 -46.05 1.43 4.04
N GLU A 745 -44.91 0.77 4.17
CA GLU A 745 -44.77 -0.42 5.02
C GLU A 745 -45.02 -0.13 6.50
N ARG A 746 -44.60 1.05 6.98
CA ARG A 746 -44.91 1.51 8.34
C ARG A 746 -46.41 1.71 8.52
N LYS A 747 -47.07 2.38 7.57
CA LYS A 747 -48.52 2.57 7.54
C LYS A 747 -49.26 1.23 7.57
N LEU A 748 -48.82 0.24 6.79
CA LEU A 748 -49.39 -1.11 6.79
C LEU A 748 -49.23 -1.79 8.16
N LYS A 749 -48.04 -1.71 8.76
CA LYS A 749 -47.77 -2.25 10.11
C LYS A 749 -48.65 -1.60 11.18
N GLU A 750 -48.83 -0.28 11.14
CA GLU A 750 -49.72 0.45 12.05
C GLU A 750 -51.19 0.03 11.91
N HIS A 751 -51.62 -0.36 10.71
CA HIS A 751 -52.95 -0.93 10.44
C HIS A 751 -53.03 -2.46 10.67
N GLY A 752 -51.99 -3.07 11.25
CA GLY A 752 -51.94 -4.52 11.51
C GLY A 752 -51.92 -5.39 10.24
N GLN A 753 -51.56 -4.81 9.09
CA GLN A 753 -51.54 -5.50 7.81
C GLN A 753 -50.17 -6.14 7.57
N ILE A 754 -50.15 -7.47 7.52
CA ILE A 754 -48.96 -8.27 7.23
C ILE A 754 -49.31 -9.23 6.09
N HIS A 755 -48.57 -9.16 4.99
CA HIS A 755 -48.73 -10.10 3.88
C HIS A 755 -48.39 -11.51 4.34
N ARG A 756 -49.29 -12.47 4.10
CA ARG A 756 -49.05 -13.87 4.43
C ARG A 756 -48.51 -14.64 3.21
N PRO A 757 -47.59 -15.60 3.39
CA PRO A 757 -47.02 -16.37 2.28
C PRO A 757 -48.03 -17.15 1.44
N ASP A 758 -49.18 -17.53 2.02
CA ASP A 758 -50.27 -18.26 1.36
C ASP A 758 -51.20 -17.38 0.52
N GLN A 759 -51.06 -16.05 0.60
CA GLN A 759 -51.90 -15.09 -0.10
C GLN A 759 -51.23 -14.57 -1.37
N ASP A 760 -51.98 -14.46 -2.46
CA ASP A 760 -51.52 -13.73 -3.64
C ASP A 760 -51.27 -12.26 -3.30
N TYR A 761 -50.10 -11.74 -3.70
CA TYR A 761 -49.68 -10.40 -3.32
C TYR A 761 -50.52 -9.31 -4.00
N GLY A 762 -50.85 -9.50 -5.29
CA GLY A 762 -51.65 -8.54 -6.05
C GLY A 762 -53.08 -8.45 -5.53
N ALA A 763 -53.69 -9.60 -5.20
CA ALA A 763 -55.00 -9.67 -4.56
C ALA A 763 -55.00 -9.02 -3.17
N TRP A 764 -53.96 -9.25 -2.37
CA TRP A 764 -53.80 -8.61 -1.05
C TRP A 764 -53.74 -7.08 -1.17
N LEU A 765 -52.89 -6.55 -2.06
CA LEU A 765 -52.81 -5.11 -2.32
C LEU A 765 -54.14 -4.53 -2.83
N SER A 766 -54.81 -5.22 -3.76
CA SER A 766 -56.13 -4.81 -4.27
C SER A 766 -57.17 -4.72 -3.16
N GLY A 767 -57.16 -5.67 -2.21
CA GLY A 767 -58.02 -5.64 -1.03
C GLY A 767 -57.73 -4.46 -0.11
N LEU A 768 -56.45 -4.09 0.07
CA LEU A 768 -56.04 -2.92 0.85
C LEU A 768 -56.43 -1.59 0.21
N VAL A 769 -56.41 -1.53 -1.13
CA VAL A 769 -56.93 -0.37 -1.89
C VAL A 769 -58.44 -0.28 -1.75
N GLY A 770 -59.16 -1.40 -1.88
CA GLY A 770 -60.61 -1.45 -1.67
C GLY A 770 -61.05 -1.07 -0.24
N ALA A 771 -60.21 -1.37 0.76
CA ALA A 771 -60.43 -0.99 2.15
C ALA A 771 -60.01 0.46 2.47
N GLY A 772 -59.47 1.21 1.51
CA GLY A 772 -59.00 2.58 1.71
C GLY A 772 -57.73 2.71 2.55
N ILE A 773 -57.05 1.60 2.84
CA ILE A 773 -55.78 1.58 3.60
C ILE A 773 -54.64 2.03 2.68
N LEU A 774 -54.67 1.64 1.40
CA LEU A 774 -53.73 2.10 0.38
C LEU A 774 -54.45 2.89 -0.73
N ASN A 775 -53.75 3.80 -1.38
CA ASN A 775 -54.16 4.32 -2.69
C ASN A 775 -53.50 3.54 -3.83
N GLN A 776 -53.98 3.74 -5.06
CA GLN A 776 -53.46 3.01 -6.24
C GLN A 776 -51.96 3.24 -6.45
N LYS A 777 -51.46 4.47 -6.27
CA LYS A 777 -50.03 4.78 -6.43
C LYS A 777 -49.16 4.06 -5.40
N GLU A 778 -49.62 3.97 -4.16
CA GLU A 778 -48.93 3.21 -3.10
C GLU A 778 -48.88 1.71 -3.44
N SER A 779 -49.98 1.15 -3.97
CA SER A 779 -50.05 -0.24 -4.43
C SER A 779 -49.11 -0.52 -5.61
N ASP A 780 -49.10 0.36 -6.60
CA ASP A 780 -48.24 0.25 -7.80
C ASP A 780 -46.76 0.28 -7.39
N LEU A 781 -46.40 1.22 -6.50
CA LEU A 781 -45.03 1.35 -6.00
C LEU A 781 -44.58 0.13 -5.18
N LEU A 782 -45.45 -0.44 -4.34
CA LEU A 782 -45.15 -1.69 -3.61
C LEU A 782 -44.93 -2.87 -4.57
N THR A 783 -45.69 -2.92 -5.66
CA THR A 783 -45.56 -3.96 -6.69
C THR A 783 -44.24 -3.83 -7.43
N GLU A 784 -43.90 -2.63 -7.88
CA GLU A 784 -42.63 -2.31 -8.53
C GLU A 784 -41.44 -2.63 -7.61
N ALA A 785 -41.48 -2.15 -6.37
CA ALA A 785 -40.43 -2.39 -5.38
C ALA A 785 -40.24 -3.88 -5.09
N ARG A 786 -41.32 -4.66 -4.94
CA ARG A 786 -41.22 -6.10 -4.72
C ARG A 786 -40.53 -6.80 -5.88
N ALA A 787 -40.87 -6.45 -7.12
CA ALA A 787 -40.23 -7.02 -8.31
C ALA A 787 -38.74 -6.67 -8.37
N ALA A 788 -38.38 -5.40 -8.16
CA ALA A 788 -37.00 -4.93 -8.17
C ALA A 788 -36.15 -5.57 -7.05
N ILE A 789 -36.68 -5.66 -5.83
CA ILE A 789 -36.00 -6.31 -4.70
C ILE A 789 -35.79 -7.79 -4.98
N LEU A 790 -36.81 -8.50 -5.49
CA LEU A 790 -36.68 -9.92 -5.84
C LEU A 790 -35.58 -10.09 -6.89
N HIS A 791 -35.60 -9.31 -7.96
CA HIS A 791 -34.59 -9.39 -9.02
C HIS A 791 -33.17 -9.11 -8.50
N ALA A 792 -33.00 -8.14 -7.58
CA ALA A 792 -31.70 -7.83 -6.99
C ALA A 792 -31.17 -8.92 -6.05
N VAL A 793 -32.06 -9.64 -5.35
CA VAL A 793 -31.72 -10.67 -4.34
C VAL A 793 -31.56 -12.07 -4.95
N MET A 794 -32.24 -12.36 -6.05
CA MET A 794 -32.12 -13.65 -6.72
C MET A 794 -30.67 -13.86 -7.24
N VAL A 795 -30.31 -15.14 -7.34
CA VAL A 795 -29.06 -15.60 -7.95
C VAL A 795 -29.38 -16.27 -9.27
N ASP A 796 -28.40 -16.30 -10.16
CA ASP A 796 -28.54 -16.99 -11.44
C ASP A 796 -28.59 -18.51 -11.21
N ASP A 797 -29.38 -19.21 -12.04
CA ASP A 797 -29.43 -20.66 -12.11
C ASP A 797 -29.11 -21.14 -13.54
N PHE A 798 -28.72 -22.40 -13.66
CA PHE A 798 -28.28 -22.99 -14.92
C PHE A 798 -28.90 -24.37 -15.10
N ALA A 799 -29.28 -24.69 -16.34
CA ALA A 799 -29.71 -26.04 -16.70
C ALA A 799 -28.57 -27.07 -16.51
N ALA A 800 -28.93 -28.33 -16.26
CA ALA A 800 -27.96 -29.38 -15.94
C ALA A 800 -26.88 -29.60 -17.03
N ASP A 801 -27.23 -29.38 -18.30
CA ASP A 801 -26.34 -29.52 -19.44
C ASP A 801 -25.32 -28.38 -19.58
N ALA A 802 -25.55 -27.22 -18.95
CA ALA A 802 -24.63 -26.08 -18.95
C ALA A 802 -23.25 -26.43 -18.37
N PHE A 803 -23.20 -27.35 -17.40
CA PHE A 803 -21.95 -27.81 -16.78
C PHE A 803 -21.29 -28.98 -17.53
N SER A 804 -21.98 -29.59 -18.50
CA SER A 804 -21.52 -30.81 -19.18
C SER A 804 -20.61 -30.52 -20.38
N ARG A 805 -20.78 -29.40 -21.09
CA ARG A 805 -19.95 -29.03 -22.28
C ARG A 805 -18.50 -28.69 -21.94
N GLN A 806 -18.19 -28.30 -20.70
CA GLN A 806 -16.83 -28.08 -20.24
C GLN A 806 -16.01 -29.38 -20.09
N ALA A 807 -16.65 -30.57 -20.07
CA ALA A 807 -15.97 -31.84 -19.92
C ALA A 807 -15.37 -32.40 -21.24
N GLU A 808 -15.92 -32.03 -22.40
CA GLU A 808 -15.44 -32.52 -23.70
C GLU A 808 -14.29 -31.66 -24.28
N ALA A 809 -14.27 -30.36 -23.99
CA ALA A 809 -13.21 -29.44 -24.42
C ALA A 809 -11.91 -29.54 -23.58
N ASN A 810 -11.98 -30.11 -22.37
CA ASN A 810 -10.86 -30.22 -21.43
C ASN A 810 -10.19 -31.61 -21.40
N ARG A 811 -10.46 -32.49 -22.37
CA ARG A 811 -9.64 -33.70 -22.54
C ARG A 811 -8.27 -33.28 -23.10
N PRO A 812 -7.16 -33.54 -22.40
CA PRO A 812 -5.84 -33.31 -22.98
C PRO A 812 -5.71 -34.20 -24.22
N VAL A 813 -5.29 -33.61 -25.34
CA VAL A 813 -4.75 -34.34 -26.51
C VAL A 813 -3.32 -34.74 -26.22
#